data_AF-A0A1J8PRK2-F1
#
_entry.id   AF-A0A1J8PRK2-F1
#
_cell.length_a   1.000
_cell.length_b   1.000
_cell.length_c   1.000
_cell.angle_alpha   90.00
_cell.angle_beta   90.00
_cell.angle_gamma   90.00
#
_symmetry.space_group_name_H-M   'P 1'
#
loop_
_entity.id
_entity.type
_entity.pdbx_description
1 polymer ?
#
loop_
_entity_poly.entity_id
_entity_poly.type
_entity_poly.pdbx_seq_one_letter_code
_entity_poly.pdbx_strand_id
1 'polypeptide(L)'
;GLMEEHELELKAYLDEHKDTQVKESLEAFRDSLNAQCADLQFEIENQLKQEFLNILKEKSENQVLKLIAFHEKLLSKTNQHSQLAWLTYQSLEKMKRAASNTLSKMEDRVSTLDALSGEEKIRVLEEVNKNINDLCENLEYFKEADQVKIKEFKMKTLANLELSTWNKGNIVDTYRIPLVDKDDFRVVVQLSGEVSIAEGASYLASKHFGNSTLIQMDEYGNYRVVYGPELEGIPDGKKAKLIFFGHGNNIEKTMGERTASDMARHALDLREIIPKTVNIDAVTMKGCCAGPDYSKDVLIELNKENFKPVVTSRLGRVRTDNSGRQTISGVYHSESNRASWKYNEDNKIVKVPYSDDKYHMILSIDENGAPKVTKTHNNENWRNFRGELRVGIRAKSRMETVDALLDFQNQLKDQGATMKQINVAMKNQDWADGSSNALHDYGEYTRSMGDLIESNITLHVDSGPDEGTTVFSYNDTPNHETLLHGPEYSIKFSDANLDNRIILTYNKDNHPLFLVPTKSTPDITLYMQIHNPYYTKEWMLSQLQKAGDLVGDSSIRTVGIIIYPTYIMAEQEGKDLLDYLSQELGVKVEVLYQDASGSKLELLLSKTPGDSEVTLHEHLAETTPHQDTPLHNWADLSQEQINKLTTEAQKPQPSLANHDHQVLI
;
A
#
# COMPACT_ATOMS: atom_id res chain seq x y z
N GLY A 1 -33.90 22.07 37.34
CA GLY A 1 -32.93 23.03 36.76
C GLY A 1 -33.35 24.45 37.10
N LEU A 2 -33.45 25.35 36.10
CA LEU A 2 -33.86 26.76 36.28
C LEU A 2 -35.20 26.95 37.02
N MET A 3 -36.15 26.04 36.83
CA MET A 3 -37.49 26.14 37.45
C MET A 3 -37.52 25.73 38.92
N GLU A 4 -36.70 24.77 39.36
CA GLU A 4 -36.58 24.41 40.78
C GLU A 4 -35.92 25.54 41.58
N GLU A 5 -34.97 26.23 40.95
CA GLU A 5 -34.32 27.42 41.50
C GLU A 5 -35.33 28.56 41.66
N HIS A 6 -36.14 28.83 40.62
CA HIS A 6 -37.22 29.82 40.69
C HIS A 6 -38.33 29.42 41.68
N GLU A 7 -38.67 28.13 41.83
CA GLU A 7 -39.66 27.66 42.80
C GLU A 7 -39.17 27.83 44.24
N LEU A 8 -37.87 27.58 44.51
CA LEU A 8 -37.24 27.82 45.80
C LEU A 8 -37.17 29.31 46.13
N GLU A 9 -36.82 30.17 45.16
CA GLU A 9 -36.81 31.62 45.31
C GLU A 9 -38.22 32.17 45.57
N LEU A 10 -39.22 31.72 44.81
CA LEU A 10 -40.61 32.13 44.99
C LEU A 10 -41.17 31.66 46.34
N LYS A 11 -40.79 30.45 46.79
CA LYS A 11 -41.16 29.92 48.11
C LYS A 11 -40.52 30.73 49.25
N ALA A 12 -39.23 31.06 49.15
CA ALA A 12 -38.56 31.92 50.11
C ALA A 12 -39.22 33.31 50.19
N TYR A 13 -39.61 33.87 49.03
CA TYR A 13 -40.30 35.15 48.94
C TYR A 13 -41.72 35.11 49.56
N LEU A 14 -42.46 34.01 49.36
CA LEU A 14 -43.77 33.75 49.95
C LEU A 14 -43.75 33.58 51.48
N ASP A 15 -42.67 33.02 52.02
CA ASP A 15 -42.49 32.78 53.46
C ASP A 15 -42.19 34.07 54.25
N GLU A 16 -41.60 35.09 53.60
CA GLU A 16 -41.25 36.39 54.23
C GLU A 16 -42.35 37.47 54.09
N HIS A 17 -43.32 37.28 53.20
CA HIS A 17 -44.37 38.28 52.91
C HIS A 17 -45.53 38.25 53.91
N LYS A 18 -45.90 39.43 54.47
CA LYS A 18 -46.95 39.58 55.50
C LYS A 18 -48.31 40.06 54.98
N ASP A 19 -48.38 40.47 53.71
CA ASP A 19 -49.63 40.91 53.08
C ASP A 19 -50.41 39.69 52.56
N THR A 20 -51.61 39.49 53.11
CA THR A 20 -52.42 38.29 52.88
C THR A 20 -52.90 38.20 51.42
N GLN A 21 -53.21 39.33 50.79
CA GLN A 21 -53.79 39.36 49.44
C GLN A 21 -52.72 39.14 48.35
N VAL A 22 -51.51 39.68 48.58
CA VAL A 22 -50.35 39.45 47.71
C VAL A 22 -49.88 38.00 47.82
N LYS A 23 -49.91 37.42 49.03
CA LYS A 23 -49.56 36.02 49.26
C LYS A 23 -50.50 35.06 48.53
N GLU A 24 -51.81 35.24 48.64
CA GLU A 24 -52.82 34.44 47.92
C GLU A 24 -52.62 34.52 46.38
N SER A 25 -52.30 35.70 45.86
CA SER A 25 -52.06 35.90 44.42
C SER A 25 -50.79 35.20 43.93
N LEU A 26 -49.72 35.21 44.74
CA LEU A 26 -48.47 34.53 44.43
C LEU A 26 -48.57 33.00 44.58
N GLU A 27 -49.36 32.52 45.54
CA GLU A 27 -49.68 31.08 45.66
C GLU A 27 -50.48 30.59 44.45
N ALA A 28 -51.50 31.34 44.00
CA ALA A 28 -52.24 31.03 42.78
C ALA A 28 -51.36 31.06 41.52
N PHE A 29 -50.40 31.99 41.46
CA PHE A 29 -49.41 32.04 40.38
C PHE A 29 -48.48 30.81 40.40
N ARG A 30 -47.97 30.41 41.58
CA ARG A 30 -47.16 29.20 41.75
C ARG A 30 -47.92 27.95 41.31
N ASP A 31 -49.17 27.80 41.75
CA ASP A 31 -49.97 26.63 41.42
C ASP A 31 -50.31 26.58 39.92
N SER A 32 -50.54 27.72 39.28
CA SER A 32 -50.69 27.84 37.81
C SER A 32 -49.40 27.48 37.05
N LEU A 33 -48.24 27.94 37.56
CA LEU A 33 -46.93 27.61 37.00
C LEU A 33 -46.66 26.11 37.10
N ASN A 34 -46.96 25.50 38.26
CA ASN A 34 -46.81 24.07 38.50
C ASN A 34 -47.76 23.24 37.63
N ALA A 35 -48.99 23.70 37.40
CA ALA A 35 -49.92 23.05 36.48
C ALA A 35 -49.42 23.08 35.02
N GLN A 36 -48.94 24.24 34.54
CA GLN A 36 -48.36 24.36 33.20
C GLN A 36 -47.10 23.50 33.03
N CYS A 37 -46.29 23.38 34.08
CA CYS A 37 -45.13 22.48 34.08
C CYS A 37 -45.55 21.01 33.99
N ALA A 38 -46.59 20.60 34.72
CA ALA A 38 -47.11 19.25 34.65
C ALA A 38 -47.67 18.92 33.26
N ASP A 39 -48.35 19.86 32.61
CA ASP A 39 -48.88 19.71 31.25
C ASP A 39 -47.75 19.58 30.21
N LEU A 40 -46.74 20.45 30.28
CA LEU A 40 -45.57 20.40 29.39
C LEU A 40 -44.79 19.09 29.57
N GLN A 41 -44.64 18.64 30.82
CA GLN A 41 -43.98 17.38 31.15
C GLN A 41 -44.75 16.19 30.58
N PHE A 42 -46.08 16.17 30.72
CA PHE A 42 -46.93 15.14 30.14
C PHE A 42 -46.81 15.10 28.61
N GLU A 43 -46.74 16.25 27.95
CA GLU A 43 -46.54 16.32 26.50
C GLU A 43 -45.17 15.77 26.09
N ILE A 44 -44.10 16.12 26.81
CA ILE A 44 -42.74 15.59 26.58
C ILE A 44 -42.74 14.06 26.74
N GLU A 45 -43.33 13.52 27.80
CA GLU A 45 -43.41 12.08 28.04
C GLU A 45 -44.18 11.36 26.93
N ASN A 46 -45.28 11.94 26.45
CA ASN A 46 -46.06 11.38 25.36
C ASN A 46 -45.28 11.41 24.03
N GLN A 47 -44.56 12.49 23.73
CA GLN A 47 -43.68 12.58 22.56
C GLN A 47 -42.58 11.52 22.61
N LEU A 48 -41.89 11.37 23.74
CA LEU A 48 -40.85 10.35 23.94
C LEU A 48 -41.41 8.93 23.77
N LYS A 49 -42.63 8.68 24.24
CA LYS A 49 -43.32 7.40 24.06
C LYS A 49 -43.65 7.13 22.59
N GLN A 50 -44.09 8.13 21.83
CA GLN A 50 -44.33 8.00 20.39
C GLN A 50 -43.04 7.76 19.62
N GLU A 51 -41.97 8.48 19.95
CA GLU A 51 -40.63 8.28 19.40
C GLU A 51 -40.17 6.84 19.64
N PHE A 52 -40.27 6.35 20.88
CA PHE A 52 -39.94 4.96 21.22
C PHE A 52 -40.75 3.94 20.40
N LEU A 53 -42.07 4.13 20.29
CA LEU A 53 -42.93 3.25 19.49
C LEU A 53 -42.59 3.27 18.00
N ASN A 54 -42.12 4.40 17.47
CA ASN A 54 -41.68 4.50 16.09
C ASN A 54 -40.37 3.75 15.86
N ILE A 55 -39.40 3.87 16.78
CA ILE A 55 -38.15 3.09 16.74
C ILE A 55 -38.45 1.58 16.76
N LEU A 56 -39.44 1.14 17.54
CA LEU A 56 -39.84 -0.27 17.62
C LEU A 56 -40.42 -0.84 16.32
N LYS A 57 -40.86 0.00 15.38
CA LYS A 57 -41.39 -0.43 14.07
C LYS A 57 -40.31 -0.60 12.99
N GLU A 58 -39.08 -0.17 13.27
CA GLU A 58 -38.00 -0.23 12.29
C GLU A 58 -37.42 -1.64 12.11
N LYS A 59 -36.69 -1.84 11.02
CA LYS A 59 -35.92 -3.06 10.78
C LYS A 59 -34.85 -3.22 11.88
N SER A 60 -34.61 -4.46 12.30
CA SER A 60 -33.72 -4.79 13.42
C SER A 60 -32.31 -4.19 13.31
N GLU A 61 -31.73 -4.16 12.11
CA GLU A 61 -30.39 -3.62 11.83
C GLU A 61 -30.28 -2.13 12.19
N ASN A 62 -31.28 -1.33 11.83
CA ASN A 62 -31.30 0.11 12.14
C ASN A 62 -31.88 0.42 13.53
N GLN A 63 -32.55 -0.56 14.14
CA GLN A 63 -33.26 -0.40 15.39
C GLN A 63 -32.30 -0.31 16.59
N VAL A 64 -31.18 -1.03 16.59
CA VAL A 64 -30.23 -1.05 17.72
C VAL A 64 -29.64 0.33 18.00
N LEU A 65 -29.03 0.96 16.98
CA LEU A 65 -28.40 2.29 17.12
C LEU A 65 -29.42 3.37 17.53
N LYS A 66 -30.64 3.31 16.99
CA LYS A 66 -31.70 4.26 17.37
C LYS A 66 -32.19 4.07 18.80
N LEU A 67 -32.26 2.82 19.27
CA LEU A 67 -32.59 2.54 20.67
C LEU A 67 -31.48 3.02 21.61
N ILE A 68 -30.21 2.91 21.22
CA ILE A 68 -29.06 3.43 21.98
C ILE A 68 -29.14 4.95 22.09
N ALA A 69 -29.22 5.66 20.96
CA ALA A 69 -29.34 7.12 20.96
C ALA A 69 -30.57 7.60 21.76
N PHE A 70 -31.69 6.88 21.68
CA PHE A 70 -32.88 7.17 22.48
C PHE A 70 -32.63 6.94 23.98
N HIS A 71 -31.91 5.87 24.36
CA HIS A 71 -31.58 5.59 25.75
C HIS A 71 -30.63 6.63 26.35
N GLU A 72 -29.59 7.03 25.62
CA GLU A 72 -28.67 8.10 26.04
C GLU A 72 -29.42 9.44 26.23
N LYS A 73 -30.34 9.77 25.32
CA LYS A 73 -31.23 10.93 25.42
C LYS A 73 -32.13 10.88 26.66
N LEU A 74 -32.53 9.69 27.12
CA LEU A 74 -33.26 9.53 28.38
C LEU A 74 -32.35 9.72 29.59
N LEU A 75 -31.12 9.20 29.55
CA LEU A 75 -30.14 9.34 30.64
C LEU A 75 -29.70 10.79 30.86
N SER A 76 -29.69 11.62 29.81
CA SER A 76 -29.34 13.04 29.91
C SER A 76 -30.42 13.92 30.56
N LYS A 77 -31.61 13.37 30.86
CA LYS A 77 -32.71 14.08 31.52
C LYS A 77 -32.71 13.75 33.02
N THR A 78 -32.85 14.76 33.88
CA THR A 78 -32.85 14.58 35.34
C THR A 78 -33.97 13.64 35.79
N ASN A 79 -33.61 12.44 36.29
CA ASN A 79 -34.54 11.38 36.69
C ASN A 79 -35.22 11.70 38.04
N GLN A 80 -36.27 12.52 38.03
CA GLN A 80 -37.12 12.73 39.22
C GLN A 80 -38.48 12.01 39.14
N HIS A 81 -38.80 11.35 38.01
CA HIS A 81 -40.14 10.80 37.76
C HIS A 81 -40.15 9.33 37.35
N SER A 82 -41.16 8.59 37.81
CA SER A 82 -41.29 7.13 37.65
C SER A 82 -41.55 6.68 36.20
N GLN A 83 -42.18 7.50 35.37
CA GLN A 83 -42.47 7.15 33.96
C GLN A 83 -41.22 7.18 33.08
N LEU A 84 -40.35 8.18 33.26
CA LEU A 84 -39.04 8.24 32.60
C LEU A 84 -38.16 7.07 33.03
N ALA A 85 -38.13 6.73 34.31
CA ALA A 85 -37.41 5.56 34.81
C ALA A 85 -37.91 4.25 34.15
N TRP A 86 -39.22 4.12 33.94
CA TRP A 86 -39.80 2.97 33.24
C TRP A 86 -39.45 2.93 31.75
N LEU A 87 -39.50 4.05 31.04
CA LEU A 87 -39.06 4.13 29.63
C LEU A 87 -37.56 3.84 29.48
N THR A 88 -36.73 4.29 30.42
CA THR A 88 -35.29 3.98 30.48
C THR A 88 -35.06 2.48 30.67
N TYR A 89 -35.79 1.83 31.57
CA TYR A 89 -35.73 0.38 31.74
C TYR A 89 -36.20 -0.38 30.49
N GLN A 90 -37.32 0.05 29.89
CA GLN A 90 -37.86 -0.60 28.69
C GLN A 90 -36.94 -0.46 27.48
N SER A 91 -36.37 0.72 27.27
CA SER A 91 -35.40 0.94 26.19
C SER A 91 -34.20 0.01 26.34
N LEU A 92 -33.66 -0.13 27.55
CA LEU A 92 -32.56 -1.07 27.84
C LEU A 92 -32.91 -2.54 27.52
N GLU A 93 -34.08 -3.02 27.93
CA GLU A 93 -34.48 -4.40 27.61
C GLU A 93 -34.74 -4.60 26.11
N LYS A 94 -35.26 -3.59 25.42
CA LYS A 94 -35.44 -3.63 23.96
C LYS A 94 -34.11 -3.59 23.21
N MET A 95 -33.14 -2.79 23.67
CA MET A 95 -31.78 -2.75 23.12
C MET A 95 -31.13 -4.13 23.16
N LYS A 96 -31.14 -4.79 24.33
CA LYS A 96 -30.58 -6.14 24.50
C LYS A 96 -31.19 -7.13 23.50
N ARG A 97 -32.52 -7.14 23.37
CA ARG A 97 -33.21 -8.04 22.44
C ARG A 97 -32.92 -7.71 20.98
N ALA A 98 -32.87 -6.42 20.63
CA ALA A 98 -32.55 -5.97 19.28
C ALA A 98 -31.13 -6.39 18.89
N ALA A 99 -30.15 -6.27 19.80
CA ALA A 99 -28.78 -6.71 19.57
C ALA A 99 -28.68 -8.21 19.28
N SER A 100 -29.30 -9.07 20.11
CA SER A 100 -29.33 -10.51 19.86
C SER A 100 -30.00 -10.85 18.53
N ASN A 101 -31.10 -10.16 18.17
CA ASN A 101 -31.78 -10.37 16.89
C ASN A 101 -30.89 -9.96 15.70
N THR A 102 -30.17 -8.84 15.81
CA THR A 102 -29.23 -8.38 14.78
C THR A 102 -28.10 -9.37 14.61
N LEU A 103 -27.49 -9.85 15.70
CA LEU A 103 -26.44 -10.88 15.64
C LEU A 103 -26.94 -12.14 14.93
N SER A 104 -28.10 -12.70 15.32
CA SER A 104 -28.64 -13.89 14.65
C SER A 104 -28.93 -13.66 13.17
N LYS A 105 -29.41 -12.47 12.80
CA LYS A 105 -29.58 -12.12 11.38
C LYS A 105 -28.25 -12.09 10.63
N MET A 106 -27.18 -11.60 11.25
CA MET A 106 -25.84 -11.62 10.65
C MET A 106 -25.29 -13.05 10.51
N GLU A 107 -25.52 -13.92 11.50
CA GLU A 107 -25.19 -15.35 11.44
C GLU A 107 -25.93 -16.05 10.27
N ASP A 108 -27.22 -15.75 10.09
CA ASP A 108 -28.03 -16.27 8.98
C ASP A 108 -27.51 -15.77 7.63
N ARG A 109 -27.18 -14.47 7.52
CA ARG A 109 -26.59 -13.87 6.31
C ARG A 109 -25.29 -14.56 5.94
N VAL A 110 -24.38 -14.73 6.90
CA VAL A 110 -23.10 -15.42 6.69
C VAL A 110 -23.30 -16.85 6.20
N SER A 111 -24.29 -17.57 6.73
CA SER A 111 -24.59 -18.95 6.34
C SER A 111 -25.00 -19.10 4.85
N THR A 112 -25.35 -17.99 4.19
CA THR A 112 -25.68 -17.97 2.75
C THR A 112 -24.48 -17.64 1.85
N LEU A 113 -23.31 -17.28 2.40
CA LEU A 113 -22.16 -16.78 1.62
C LEU A 113 -21.56 -17.82 0.66
N ASP A 114 -21.65 -19.11 0.98
CA ASP A 114 -21.10 -20.17 0.11
C ASP A 114 -21.84 -20.28 -1.24
N ALA A 115 -23.07 -19.77 -1.32
CA ALA A 115 -23.84 -19.71 -2.55
C ALA A 115 -23.53 -18.46 -3.40
N LEU A 116 -22.77 -17.50 -2.88
CA LEU A 116 -22.47 -16.22 -3.53
C LEU A 116 -21.06 -16.23 -4.13
N SER A 117 -20.83 -15.41 -5.15
CA SER A 117 -19.52 -15.27 -5.79
C SER A 117 -19.18 -13.82 -6.11
N GLY A 118 -17.88 -13.53 -6.20
CA GLY A 118 -17.37 -12.22 -6.61
C GLY A 118 -17.87 -11.06 -5.74
N GLU A 119 -18.35 -10.00 -6.41
CA GLU A 119 -18.78 -8.76 -5.77
C GLU A 119 -19.97 -8.89 -4.83
N GLU A 120 -20.88 -9.84 -5.08
CA GLU A 120 -22.07 -10.00 -4.22
C GLU A 120 -21.67 -10.53 -2.84
N LYS A 121 -20.68 -11.45 -2.81
CA LYS A 121 -20.08 -11.94 -1.56
C LYS A 121 -19.41 -10.81 -0.78
N ILE A 122 -18.67 -9.94 -1.47
CA ILE A 122 -18.00 -8.77 -0.86
C ILE A 122 -19.03 -7.81 -0.25
N ARG A 123 -20.08 -7.47 -0.99
CA ARG A 123 -21.15 -6.57 -0.51
C ARG A 123 -21.87 -7.11 0.73
N VAL A 124 -22.16 -8.40 0.79
CA VAL A 124 -22.78 -9.01 1.98
C VAL A 124 -21.83 -9.00 3.17
N LEU A 125 -20.53 -9.24 2.95
CA LEU A 125 -19.53 -9.16 4.02
C LEU A 125 -19.39 -7.73 4.56
N GLU A 126 -19.42 -6.71 3.70
CA GLU A 126 -19.42 -5.30 4.12
C GLU A 126 -20.66 -4.95 4.96
N GLU A 127 -21.85 -5.42 4.56
CA GLU A 127 -23.10 -5.27 5.32
C GLU A 127 -22.97 -5.91 6.71
N VAL A 128 -22.49 -7.16 6.76
CA VAL A 128 -22.30 -7.89 8.03
C VAL A 128 -21.27 -7.21 8.91
N ASN A 129 -20.11 -6.84 8.35
CA ASN A 129 -19.03 -6.18 9.08
C ASN A 129 -19.51 -4.87 9.70
N LYS A 130 -20.22 -4.04 8.94
CA LYS A 130 -20.82 -2.79 9.46
C LYS A 130 -21.71 -3.05 10.67
N ASN A 131 -22.68 -3.96 10.55
CA ASN A 131 -23.62 -4.25 11.64
C ASN A 131 -22.90 -4.81 12.89
N ILE A 132 -21.90 -5.67 12.71
CA ILE A 132 -21.13 -6.23 13.83
C ILE A 132 -20.25 -5.17 14.48
N ASN A 133 -19.67 -4.24 13.71
CA ASN A 133 -18.92 -3.11 14.28
C ASN A 133 -19.81 -2.19 15.10
N ASP A 134 -21.00 -1.86 14.59
CA ASP A 134 -22.00 -1.08 15.33
C ASP A 134 -22.34 -1.74 16.69
N LEU A 135 -22.45 -3.07 16.73
CA LEU A 135 -22.63 -3.82 17.98
C LEU A 135 -21.37 -3.78 18.87
N CYS A 136 -20.18 -3.90 18.30
CA CYS A 136 -18.92 -3.86 19.06
C CYS A 136 -18.68 -2.52 19.75
N GLU A 137 -19.02 -1.41 19.11
CA GLU A 137 -18.87 -0.07 19.69
C GLU A 137 -19.79 0.17 20.90
N ASN A 138 -20.87 -0.62 21.02
CA ASN A 138 -21.94 -0.42 22.00
C ASN A 138 -22.10 -1.61 22.97
N LEU A 139 -21.04 -2.40 23.15
CA LEU A 139 -21.06 -3.64 23.95
C LEU A 139 -21.56 -3.46 25.38
N GLU A 140 -21.30 -2.31 25.99
CA GLU A 140 -21.67 -2.00 27.38
C GLU A 140 -23.17 -2.08 27.66
N TYR A 141 -24.02 -1.91 26.64
CA TYR A 141 -25.47 -2.01 26.77
C TYR A 141 -26.00 -3.45 26.71
N PHE A 142 -25.14 -4.41 26.38
CA PHE A 142 -25.53 -5.80 26.14
C PHE A 142 -25.16 -6.73 27.29
N LYS A 143 -25.84 -7.88 27.37
CA LYS A 143 -25.52 -8.90 28.38
C LYS A 143 -24.15 -9.50 28.08
N GLU A 144 -23.41 -9.87 29.11
CA GLU A 144 -22.06 -10.46 28.97
C GLU A 144 -22.02 -11.62 27.96
N ALA A 145 -23.01 -12.50 27.98
CA ALA A 145 -23.10 -13.61 27.03
C ALA A 145 -23.20 -13.16 25.56
N ASP A 146 -23.96 -12.09 25.29
CA ASP A 146 -24.07 -11.52 23.94
C ASP A 146 -22.78 -10.79 23.57
N GLN A 147 -22.15 -10.07 24.51
CA GLN A 147 -20.86 -9.41 24.27
C GLN A 147 -19.78 -10.40 23.84
N VAL A 148 -19.69 -11.56 24.52
CA VAL A 148 -18.74 -12.62 24.18
C VAL A 148 -19.01 -13.16 22.77
N LYS A 149 -20.28 -13.43 22.42
CA LYS A 149 -20.64 -13.91 21.09
C LYS A 149 -20.34 -12.89 19.99
N ILE A 150 -20.67 -11.62 20.20
CA ILE A 150 -20.39 -10.55 19.23
C ILE A 150 -18.88 -10.44 18.98
N LYS A 151 -18.07 -10.45 20.06
CA LYS A 151 -16.60 -10.44 19.94
C LYS A 151 -16.09 -11.68 19.21
N GLU A 152 -16.55 -12.86 19.57
CA GLU A 152 -16.13 -14.10 18.91
C GLU A 152 -16.51 -14.11 17.42
N PHE A 153 -17.72 -13.66 17.09
CA PHE A 153 -18.18 -13.54 15.72
C PHE A 153 -17.29 -12.59 14.91
N LYS A 154 -16.99 -11.40 15.45
CA LYS A 154 -16.08 -10.44 14.82
C LYS A 154 -14.67 -11.02 14.63
N MET A 155 -14.08 -11.53 15.71
CA MET A 155 -12.68 -11.92 15.75
C MET A 155 -12.38 -13.24 15.04
N LYS A 156 -13.35 -14.15 14.88
CA LYS A 156 -13.14 -15.46 14.25
C LYS A 156 -13.96 -15.64 12.99
N THR A 157 -15.29 -15.56 13.10
CA THR A 157 -16.18 -15.91 11.99
C THR A 157 -16.02 -14.93 10.85
N LEU A 158 -16.19 -13.64 11.11
CA LEU A 158 -16.10 -12.59 10.11
C LEU A 158 -14.68 -12.50 9.55
N ALA A 159 -13.68 -12.46 10.42
CA ALA A 159 -12.28 -12.34 10.02
C ALA A 159 -11.82 -13.47 9.08
N ASN A 160 -12.21 -14.73 9.33
CA ASN A 160 -11.93 -15.85 8.42
C ASN A 160 -12.65 -15.73 7.07
N LEU A 161 -13.87 -15.19 7.05
CA LEU A 161 -14.62 -14.98 5.82
C LEU A 161 -14.02 -13.85 4.99
N GLU A 162 -13.57 -12.77 5.63
CA GLU A 162 -12.84 -11.68 4.98
C GLU A 162 -11.51 -12.17 4.42
N LEU A 163 -10.73 -12.96 5.18
CA LEU A 163 -9.53 -13.61 4.65
C LEU A 163 -9.85 -14.46 3.40
N SER A 164 -11.04 -15.08 3.34
CA SER A 164 -11.43 -15.89 2.18
C SER A 164 -11.48 -15.10 0.87
N THR A 165 -11.76 -13.79 0.93
CA THR A 165 -11.89 -12.90 -0.23
C THR A 165 -10.57 -12.31 -0.72
N TRP A 166 -9.51 -12.39 0.09
CA TRP A 166 -8.21 -11.82 -0.29
C TRP A 166 -7.64 -12.51 -1.53
N ASN A 167 -7.00 -11.76 -2.41
CA ASN A 167 -6.33 -12.31 -3.58
C ASN A 167 -5.16 -13.18 -3.12
N LYS A 168 -5.04 -14.41 -3.64
CA LYS A 168 -3.96 -15.35 -3.31
C LYS A 168 -2.62 -14.98 -3.95
N GLY A 169 -2.63 -14.14 -4.98
CA GLY A 169 -1.46 -13.84 -5.80
C GLY A 169 -0.96 -15.05 -6.58
N ASN A 170 -0.02 -14.82 -7.49
CA ASN A 170 0.61 -15.88 -8.28
C ASN A 170 2.07 -16.04 -7.83
N ILE A 171 2.47 -17.27 -7.48
CA ILE A 171 3.82 -17.59 -7.03
C ILE A 171 4.50 -18.41 -8.11
N VAL A 172 5.67 -17.93 -8.55
CA VAL A 172 6.38 -18.47 -9.70
C VAL A 172 7.83 -18.77 -9.35
N ASP A 173 8.43 -19.75 -10.00
CA ASP A 173 9.84 -20.15 -9.81
C ASP A 173 10.82 -19.36 -10.71
N THR A 174 10.34 -18.27 -11.34
CA THR A 174 11.04 -17.59 -12.43
C THR A 174 12.35 -16.91 -12.01
N TYR A 175 12.46 -16.43 -10.77
CA TYR A 175 13.62 -15.66 -10.27
C TYR A 175 14.27 -16.32 -9.06
N ARG A 176 14.18 -17.66 -8.95
CA ARG A 176 14.70 -18.39 -7.80
C ARG A 176 16.20 -18.19 -7.62
N ILE A 177 16.60 -18.10 -6.35
CA ILE A 177 18.00 -17.96 -5.96
C ILE A 177 18.45 -19.23 -5.24
N PRO A 178 19.64 -19.79 -5.57
CA PRO A 178 20.20 -20.92 -4.85
C PRO A 178 20.37 -20.61 -3.36
N LEU A 179 19.95 -21.56 -2.51
CA LEU A 179 20.11 -21.46 -1.06
C LEU A 179 21.53 -21.84 -0.67
N VAL A 180 22.19 -20.96 0.09
CA VAL A 180 23.49 -21.25 0.70
C VAL A 180 23.35 -22.22 1.87
N ASP A 181 22.34 -21.97 2.71
CA ASP A 181 21.97 -22.85 3.80
C ASP A 181 20.76 -23.67 3.36
N LYS A 182 20.93 -24.98 3.17
CA LYS A 182 19.83 -25.91 2.82
C LYS A 182 18.68 -25.92 3.85
N ASP A 183 18.99 -25.49 5.07
CA ASP A 183 18.04 -25.44 6.18
C ASP A 183 17.29 -24.10 6.26
N ASP A 184 17.67 -23.09 5.46
CA ASP A 184 16.95 -21.82 5.43
C ASP A 184 15.51 -22.02 4.91
N PHE A 185 14.55 -21.46 5.64
CA PHE A 185 13.13 -21.46 5.29
C PHE A 185 12.52 -20.08 5.56
N ARG A 186 11.45 -19.71 4.85
CA ARG A 186 10.75 -18.43 5.02
C ARG A 186 9.27 -18.65 5.27
N VAL A 187 8.72 -17.96 6.25
CA VAL A 187 7.27 -17.83 6.42
C VAL A 187 6.92 -16.40 6.07
N VAL A 188 6.36 -16.18 4.88
CA VAL A 188 5.89 -14.87 4.43
C VAL A 188 4.47 -14.68 4.93
N VAL A 189 4.21 -13.55 5.58
CA VAL A 189 2.93 -13.20 6.20
C VAL A 189 2.41 -11.94 5.53
N GLN A 190 1.38 -12.09 4.70
CA GLN A 190 0.65 -11.00 4.08
C GLN A 190 -0.35 -10.41 5.09
N LEU A 191 -0.25 -9.10 5.34
CA LEU A 191 -0.98 -8.42 6.42
C LEU A 191 -2.23 -7.65 5.97
N SER A 192 -2.46 -7.50 4.67
CA SER A 192 -3.66 -6.87 4.11
C SER A 192 -4.10 -7.52 2.80
N GLY A 193 -5.39 -7.38 2.45
CA GLY A 193 -6.00 -7.91 1.22
C GLY A 193 -5.79 -7.06 -0.02
N GLU A 194 -5.05 -5.96 0.09
CA GLU A 194 -4.76 -5.06 -1.03
C GLU A 194 -3.92 -5.77 -2.11
N VAL A 195 -4.25 -5.51 -3.37
CA VAL A 195 -3.59 -6.14 -4.53
C VAL A 195 -2.07 -5.93 -4.49
N SER A 196 -1.60 -4.71 -4.20
CA SER A 196 -0.16 -4.40 -4.15
C SER A 196 0.59 -5.20 -3.08
N ILE A 197 -0.07 -5.47 -1.94
CA ILE A 197 0.48 -6.24 -0.83
C ILE A 197 0.44 -7.74 -1.15
N ALA A 198 -0.62 -8.24 -1.78
CA ALA A 198 -0.72 -9.62 -2.24
C ALA A 198 0.34 -9.97 -3.29
N GLU A 199 0.56 -9.09 -4.28
CA GLU A 199 1.60 -9.25 -5.29
C GLU A 199 2.99 -9.24 -4.66
N GLY A 200 3.29 -8.23 -3.83
CA GLY A 200 4.59 -8.15 -3.16
C GLY A 200 4.87 -9.35 -2.24
N ALA A 201 3.88 -9.85 -1.50
CA ALA A 201 4.02 -11.06 -0.69
C ALA A 201 4.31 -12.30 -1.54
N SER A 202 3.65 -12.42 -2.69
CA SER A 202 3.87 -13.50 -3.65
C SER A 202 5.28 -13.47 -4.24
N TYR A 203 5.79 -12.30 -4.61
CA TYR A 203 7.16 -12.13 -5.09
C TYR A 203 8.19 -12.49 -4.01
N LEU A 204 7.94 -12.08 -2.75
CA LEU A 204 8.79 -12.43 -1.62
C LEU A 204 8.89 -13.94 -1.39
N ALA A 205 7.78 -14.66 -1.53
CA ALA A 205 7.76 -16.13 -1.45
C ALA A 205 8.45 -16.77 -2.66
N SER A 206 8.22 -16.23 -3.86
CA SER A 206 8.81 -16.70 -5.13
C SER A 206 10.34 -16.65 -5.14
N LYS A 207 10.95 -15.65 -4.49
CA LYS A 207 12.42 -15.53 -4.38
C LYS A 207 13.10 -16.78 -3.79
N HIS A 208 12.42 -17.45 -2.86
CA HIS A 208 12.87 -18.69 -2.22
C HIS A 208 11.84 -19.80 -2.46
N PHE A 209 11.47 -19.97 -3.74
CA PHE A 209 10.54 -20.99 -4.19
C PHE A 209 10.93 -22.39 -3.68
N GLY A 210 9.95 -23.16 -3.19
CA GLY A 210 10.17 -24.47 -2.56
C GLY A 210 10.69 -24.44 -1.12
N ASN A 211 11.14 -23.28 -0.62
CA ASN A 211 11.63 -23.07 0.75
C ASN A 211 10.88 -21.94 1.47
N SER A 212 9.64 -21.72 1.07
CA SER A 212 8.77 -20.70 1.64
C SER A 212 7.36 -21.25 1.87
N THR A 213 6.73 -20.78 2.94
CA THR A 213 5.28 -20.81 3.13
C THR A 213 4.77 -19.38 3.04
N LEU A 214 3.73 -19.11 2.25
CA LEU A 214 3.00 -17.84 2.26
C LEU A 214 1.68 -18.04 3.01
N ILE A 215 1.45 -17.21 4.01
CA ILE A 215 0.18 -17.11 4.72
C ILE A 215 -0.42 -15.71 4.56
N GLN A 216 -1.75 -15.64 4.64
CA GLN A 216 -2.49 -14.40 4.81
C GLN A 216 -3.02 -14.35 6.22
N MET A 217 -2.85 -13.22 6.89
CA MET A 217 -3.18 -13.05 8.30
C MET A 217 -3.99 -11.77 8.53
N ASP A 218 -5.09 -11.90 9.26
CA ASP A 218 -5.93 -10.77 9.68
C ASP A 218 -5.41 -10.11 10.97
N GLU A 219 -6.00 -8.99 11.38
CA GLU A 219 -5.59 -8.21 12.55
C GLU A 219 -5.66 -8.99 13.88
N TYR A 220 -6.49 -10.03 13.94
CA TYR A 220 -6.67 -10.85 15.13
C TYR A 220 -5.66 -12.00 15.20
N GLY A 221 -5.04 -12.34 14.06
CA GLY A 221 -4.05 -13.40 13.94
C GLY A 221 -4.62 -14.70 13.38
N ASN A 222 -5.89 -14.73 12.94
CA ASN A 222 -6.33 -15.86 12.14
C ASN A 222 -5.58 -15.81 10.80
N TYR A 223 -5.34 -16.99 10.24
CA TYR A 223 -4.60 -17.10 9.00
C TYR A 223 -5.12 -18.22 8.12
N ARG A 224 -4.76 -18.12 6.84
CA ARG A 224 -4.84 -19.25 5.90
C ARG A 224 -3.52 -19.39 5.15
N VAL A 225 -3.15 -20.62 4.85
CA VAL A 225 -2.00 -20.91 3.99
C VAL A 225 -2.40 -20.77 2.53
N VAL A 226 -1.57 -20.06 1.77
CA VAL A 226 -1.79 -19.77 0.35
C VAL A 226 -0.83 -20.57 -0.53
N TYR A 227 0.38 -20.83 -0.05
CA TYR A 227 1.40 -21.59 -0.75
C TYR A 227 2.40 -22.21 0.23
N GLY A 228 3.00 -23.33 -0.18
CA GLY A 228 3.97 -24.07 0.63
C GLY A 228 3.29 -25.04 1.61
N PRO A 229 4.08 -25.72 2.46
CA PRO A 229 3.53 -26.58 3.49
C PRO A 229 2.75 -25.76 4.53
N GLU A 230 1.77 -26.41 5.17
CA GLU A 230 1.14 -25.91 6.39
C GLU A 230 2.20 -25.57 7.45
N LEU A 231 1.90 -24.65 8.36
CA LEU A 231 2.89 -24.18 9.35
C LEU A 231 3.37 -25.31 10.27
N GLU A 232 2.48 -26.21 10.67
CA GLU A 232 2.76 -27.42 11.44
C GLU A 232 3.54 -28.47 10.63
N GLY A 233 3.49 -28.37 9.29
CA GLY A 233 4.14 -29.26 8.34
C GLY A 233 5.49 -28.77 7.84
N ILE A 234 6.02 -27.66 8.37
CA ILE A 234 7.36 -27.18 8.03
C ILE A 234 8.38 -28.26 8.43
N PRO A 235 9.31 -28.67 7.52
CA PRO A 235 10.23 -29.77 7.80
C PRO A 235 11.11 -29.52 9.04
N ASP A 236 11.41 -30.60 9.76
CA ASP A 236 12.29 -30.57 10.94
C ASP A 236 13.70 -30.03 10.60
N GLY A 237 14.32 -29.38 11.58
CA GLY A 237 15.71 -28.91 11.48
C GLY A 237 15.91 -27.65 10.63
N LYS A 238 14.82 -27.05 10.13
CA LYS A 238 14.88 -25.79 9.38
C LYS A 238 15.19 -24.58 10.29
N LYS A 239 15.78 -23.55 9.67
CA LYS A 239 15.99 -22.20 10.21
C LYS A 239 15.03 -21.24 9.51
N ALA A 240 13.91 -20.98 10.17
CA ALA A 240 12.83 -20.16 9.63
C ALA A 240 13.04 -18.67 9.93
N LYS A 241 12.68 -17.83 8.97
CA LYS A 241 12.49 -16.39 9.16
C LYS A 241 11.03 -16.04 8.94
N LEU A 242 10.44 -15.34 9.90
CA LEU A 242 9.11 -14.75 9.74
C LEU A 242 9.26 -13.43 8.98
N ILE A 243 8.53 -13.27 7.88
CA ILE A 243 8.57 -12.10 7.01
C ILE A 243 7.18 -11.50 6.97
N PHE A 244 6.97 -10.44 7.74
CA PHE A 244 5.72 -9.68 7.76
C PHE A 244 5.72 -8.60 6.68
N PHE A 245 4.68 -8.60 5.83
CA PHE A 245 4.57 -7.68 4.70
C PHE A 245 3.21 -6.98 4.67
N GLY A 246 3.25 -5.66 4.75
CA GLY A 246 2.10 -4.74 4.75
C GLY A 246 2.59 -3.29 4.67
N HIS A 247 1.68 -2.33 4.67
CA HIS A 247 2.06 -0.90 4.70
C HIS A 247 2.63 -0.50 6.07
N GLY A 248 3.65 0.34 6.08
CA GLY A 248 4.16 0.94 7.32
C GLY A 248 3.64 2.36 7.49
N ASN A 249 3.22 2.71 8.71
CA ASN A 249 2.85 4.06 9.10
C ASN A 249 3.81 4.57 10.18
N ASN A 250 4.62 5.58 9.85
CA ASN A 250 5.59 6.16 10.78
C ASN A 250 4.94 7.03 11.87
N ILE A 251 3.77 7.60 11.61
CA ILE A 251 3.06 8.47 12.57
C ILE A 251 2.43 7.61 13.66
N GLU A 252 1.66 6.60 13.24
CA GLU A 252 0.99 5.66 14.15
C GLU A 252 1.96 4.59 14.70
N LYS A 253 3.14 4.47 14.09
CA LYS A 253 4.13 3.43 14.36
C LYS A 253 3.55 2.03 14.22
N THR A 254 2.99 1.73 13.05
CA THR A 254 2.33 0.46 12.75
C THR A 254 2.83 -0.18 11.46
N MET A 255 2.68 -1.50 11.36
CA MET A 255 2.97 -2.30 10.15
C MET A 255 1.76 -3.17 9.82
N GLY A 256 1.10 -2.90 8.69
CA GLY A 256 -0.22 -3.44 8.39
C GLY A 256 -1.19 -3.14 9.52
N GLU A 257 -1.23 -1.88 9.97
CA GLU A 257 -2.11 -1.40 11.07
C GLU A 257 -1.84 -2.04 12.44
N ARG A 258 -0.78 -2.84 12.59
CA ARG A 258 -0.42 -3.51 13.86
C ARG A 258 0.65 -2.74 14.62
N THR A 259 0.42 -2.56 15.92
CA THR A 259 1.42 -2.02 16.84
C THR A 259 2.58 -3.00 17.05
N ALA A 260 3.64 -2.56 17.74
CA ALA A 260 4.74 -3.45 18.11
C ALA A 260 4.28 -4.64 18.99
N SER A 261 3.31 -4.40 19.88
CA SER A 261 2.72 -5.43 20.74
C SER A 261 1.94 -6.46 19.93
N ASP A 262 1.10 -6.00 18.99
CA ASP A 262 0.33 -6.90 18.11
C ASP A 262 1.26 -7.76 17.25
N MET A 263 2.29 -7.14 16.66
CA MET A 263 3.28 -7.84 15.86
C MET A 263 4.03 -8.90 16.66
N ALA A 264 4.42 -8.59 17.90
CA ALA A 264 5.08 -9.54 18.78
C ALA A 264 4.17 -10.72 19.13
N ARG A 265 2.91 -10.45 19.47
CA ARG A 265 1.89 -11.46 19.72
C ARG A 265 1.73 -12.40 18.50
N HIS A 266 1.55 -11.85 17.30
CA HIS A 266 1.42 -12.68 16.10
C HIS A 266 2.66 -13.55 15.83
N ALA A 267 3.86 -13.02 16.03
CA ALA A 267 5.08 -13.80 15.87
C ALA A 267 5.21 -14.93 16.90
N LEU A 268 4.74 -14.71 18.13
CA LEU A 268 4.68 -15.73 19.19
C LEU A 268 3.62 -16.79 18.87
N ASP A 269 2.44 -16.39 18.42
CA ASP A 269 1.36 -17.31 18.01
C ASP A 269 1.85 -18.23 16.88
N LEU A 270 2.49 -17.68 15.86
CA LEU A 270 3.10 -18.46 14.78
C LEU A 270 4.20 -19.41 15.28
N ARG A 271 5.01 -18.96 16.25
CA ARG A 271 6.07 -19.78 16.85
C ARG A 271 5.51 -20.99 17.61
N GLU A 272 4.35 -20.87 18.23
CA GLU A 272 3.72 -21.99 18.94
C GLU A 272 3.11 -23.03 17.97
N ILE A 273 2.69 -22.60 16.79
CA ILE A 273 2.14 -23.49 15.74
C ILE A 273 3.27 -24.21 14.98
N ILE A 274 4.34 -23.50 14.62
CA ILE A 274 5.48 -24.05 13.89
C ILE A 274 6.19 -25.11 14.76
N PRO A 275 6.61 -26.27 14.20
CA PRO A 275 7.27 -27.32 14.96
C PRO A 275 8.46 -26.80 15.77
N LYS A 276 8.58 -27.23 17.04
CA LYS A 276 9.67 -26.82 17.95
C LYS A 276 11.07 -27.23 17.47
N THR A 277 11.15 -28.14 16.51
CA THR A 277 12.36 -28.58 15.80
C THR A 277 12.85 -27.54 14.78
N VAL A 278 12.01 -26.58 14.40
CA VAL A 278 12.32 -25.46 13.52
C VAL A 278 12.79 -24.29 14.38
N ASN A 279 13.98 -23.78 14.11
CA ASN A 279 14.51 -22.62 14.80
C ASN A 279 14.05 -21.33 14.09
N ILE A 280 13.36 -20.44 14.80
CA ILE A 280 13.00 -19.11 14.28
C ILE A 280 14.07 -18.11 14.71
N ASP A 281 14.96 -17.74 13.80
CA ASP A 281 16.12 -16.89 14.09
C ASP A 281 15.88 -15.39 13.82
N ALA A 282 14.86 -15.07 13.01
CA ALA A 282 14.57 -13.70 12.63
C ALA A 282 13.07 -13.41 12.44
N VAL A 283 12.69 -12.18 12.80
CA VAL A 283 11.40 -11.56 12.51
C VAL A 283 11.65 -10.29 11.70
N THR A 284 11.15 -10.25 10.48
CA THR A 284 11.47 -9.19 9.51
C THR A 284 10.19 -8.51 9.03
N MET A 285 10.12 -7.20 9.21
CA MET A 285 9.07 -6.36 8.65
C MET A 285 9.57 -5.78 7.32
N LYS A 286 8.89 -6.13 6.24
CA LYS A 286 9.26 -5.81 4.85
C LYS A 286 8.41 -4.70 4.22
N GLY A 287 7.57 -4.02 4.98
CA GLY A 287 6.83 -2.83 4.53
C GLY A 287 7.61 -1.53 4.60
N CYS A 288 6.95 -0.44 4.18
CA CYS A 288 7.43 0.95 4.37
C CYS A 288 7.75 1.27 5.84
N CYS A 289 8.37 2.41 6.08
CA CYS A 289 8.80 2.82 7.41
C CYS A 289 7.63 2.89 8.42
N ALA A 290 7.63 1.98 9.39
CA ALA A 290 6.77 2.00 10.59
C ALA A 290 7.40 2.80 11.75
N GLY A 291 8.49 3.52 11.47
CA GLY A 291 9.28 4.26 12.44
C GLY A 291 10.62 3.61 12.78
N PRO A 292 11.63 4.44 13.17
CA PRO A 292 13.01 3.98 13.34
C PRO A 292 13.20 2.98 14.48
N ASP A 293 12.40 3.12 15.54
CA ASP A 293 12.46 2.25 16.72
C ASP A 293 11.45 1.10 16.68
N TYR A 294 10.55 1.03 15.69
CA TYR A 294 9.48 0.02 15.66
C TYR A 294 10.01 -1.43 15.79
N SER A 295 11.09 -1.77 15.08
CA SER A 295 11.72 -3.10 15.18
C SER A 295 12.39 -3.35 16.54
N LYS A 296 12.84 -2.30 17.23
CA LYS A 296 13.39 -2.39 18.58
C LYS A 296 12.27 -2.62 19.59
N ASP A 297 11.15 -1.93 19.44
CA ASP A 297 9.97 -2.08 20.29
C ASP A 297 9.37 -3.49 20.15
N VAL A 298 9.25 -4.01 18.93
CA VAL A 298 8.84 -5.41 18.69
C VAL A 298 9.77 -6.40 19.40
N LEU A 299 11.10 -6.18 19.32
CA LEU A 299 12.07 -7.03 20.01
C LEU A 299 11.91 -7.01 21.53
N ILE A 300 11.58 -5.85 22.11
CA ILE A 300 11.33 -5.71 23.55
C ILE A 300 10.08 -6.49 23.96
N GLU A 301 9.01 -6.40 23.17
CA GLU A 301 7.75 -7.13 23.40
C GLU A 301 7.95 -8.64 23.30
N LEU A 302 8.65 -9.14 22.28
CA LEU A 302 8.99 -10.56 22.12
C LEU A 302 9.79 -11.11 23.31
N ASN A 303 10.66 -10.29 23.88
CA ASN A 303 11.49 -10.69 25.01
C ASN A 303 10.70 -10.85 26.32
N LYS A 304 9.47 -10.32 26.44
CA LYS A 304 8.60 -10.57 27.60
C LYS A 304 8.31 -12.07 27.74
N GLU A 305 8.25 -12.80 26.62
CA GLU A 305 8.11 -14.26 26.56
C GLU A 305 9.44 -14.99 26.31
N ASN A 306 10.57 -14.33 26.61
CA ASN A 306 11.94 -14.84 26.43
C ASN A 306 12.25 -15.32 25.00
N PHE A 307 11.59 -14.75 23.99
CA PHE A 307 11.89 -14.97 22.59
C PHE A 307 12.77 -13.82 22.05
N LYS A 308 14.01 -14.14 21.65
CA LYS A 308 15.04 -13.14 21.31
C LYS A 308 15.60 -13.31 19.88
N PRO A 309 14.76 -13.25 18.83
CA PRO A 309 15.23 -13.32 17.45
C PRO A 309 15.97 -12.03 17.05
N VAL A 310 16.59 -12.03 15.87
CA VAL A 310 16.96 -10.77 15.20
C VAL A 310 15.70 -10.13 14.64
N VAL A 311 15.44 -8.86 14.96
CA VAL A 311 14.26 -8.14 14.48
C VAL A 311 14.66 -7.01 13.56
N THR A 312 14.01 -6.87 12.41
CA THR A 312 14.40 -5.90 11.38
C THR A 312 13.22 -5.15 10.79
N SER A 313 13.36 -3.84 10.56
CA SER A 313 12.42 -3.00 9.80
C SER A 313 13.14 -2.18 8.71
N ARG A 314 12.37 -1.60 7.80
CA ARG A 314 12.87 -0.66 6.77
C ARG A 314 12.66 0.78 7.23
N LEU A 315 13.59 1.66 6.85
CA LEU A 315 13.61 3.08 7.26
C LEU A 315 13.28 4.03 6.10
N GLY A 316 12.54 3.52 5.11
CA GLY A 316 12.16 4.31 3.95
C GLY A 316 11.01 3.67 3.21
N ARG A 317 10.78 4.17 2.00
CA ARG A 317 9.71 3.69 1.14
C ARG A 317 10.15 2.40 0.45
N VAL A 318 9.33 1.35 0.52
CA VAL A 318 9.72 0.03 0.02
C VAL A 318 9.01 -0.27 -1.29
N ARG A 319 9.78 -0.80 -2.25
CA ARG A 319 9.24 -1.42 -3.46
C ARG A 319 9.73 -2.87 -3.52
N THR A 320 8.81 -3.79 -3.78
CA THR A 320 9.15 -5.18 -4.09
C THR A 320 8.97 -5.39 -5.58
N ASP A 321 10.02 -5.84 -6.27
CA ASP A 321 9.93 -6.20 -7.68
C ASP A 321 9.44 -7.64 -7.88
N ASN A 322 9.22 -8.04 -9.13
CA ASN A 322 8.72 -9.38 -9.48
C ASN A 322 9.69 -10.52 -9.09
N SER A 323 10.96 -10.20 -8.82
CA SER A 323 11.96 -11.16 -8.32
C SER A 323 11.93 -11.34 -6.80
N GLY A 324 11.07 -10.59 -6.10
CA GLY A 324 11.01 -10.56 -4.65
C GLY A 324 12.18 -9.81 -3.99
N ARG A 325 12.95 -9.06 -4.78
CA ARG A 325 13.96 -8.14 -4.25
C ARG A 325 13.29 -6.82 -3.87
N GLN A 326 13.86 -6.19 -2.86
CA GLN A 326 13.31 -4.95 -2.32
C GLN A 326 14.33 -3.83 -2.45
N THR A 327 13.87 -2.71 -2.99
CA THR A 327 14.56 -1.43 -2.86
C THR A 327 13.90 -0.61 -1.77
N ILE A 328 14.71 0.16 -1.06
CA ILE A 328 14.25 1.09 -0.03
C ILE A 328 14.72 2.48 -0.46
N SER A 329 13.77 3.36 -0.76
CA SER A 329 14.01 4.68 -1.33
C SER A 329 14.92 4.61 -2.57
N GLY A 330 14.60 3.71 -3.51
CA GLY A 330 15.36 3.48 -4.74
C GLY A 330 16.60 2.58 -4.59
N VAL A 331 17.18 2.49 -3.39
CA VAL A 331 18.46 1.81 -3.19
C VAL A 331 18.25 0.35 -2.77
N TYR A 332 18.97 -0.57 -3.44
CA TYR A 332 19.07 -1.96 -3.04
C TYR A 332 20.15 -2.13 -1.94
N HIS A 333 19.84 -2.87 -0.87
CA HIS A 333 20.80 -3.23 0.19
C HIS A 333 21.60 -2.04 0.80
N SER A 334 20.93 -1.11 1.48
CA SER A 334 21.59 -0.03 2.25
C SER A 334 21.43 -0.18 3.77
N GLU A 335 22.51 0.07 4.51
CA GLU A 335 22.55 0.11 5.98
C GLU A 335 21.80 1.29 6.59
N SER A 336 21.75 2.43 5.90
CA SER A 336 21.01 3.61 6.37
C SER A 336 19.51 3.41 6.26
N ASN A 337 19.06 2.51 5.38
CA ASN A 337 17.65 2.28 5.08
C ASN A 337 17.04 1.11 5.88
N ARG A 338 17.74 0.63 6.92
CA ARG A 338 17.32 -0.52 7.73
C ARG A 338 17.60 -0.29 9.21
N ALA A 339 16.63 -0.68 10.03
CA ALA A 339 16.84 -0.90 11.47
C ALA A 339 16.87 -2.41 11.74
N SER A 340 17.80 -2.83 12.59
CA SER A 340 18.05 -4.25 12.86
C SER A 340 18.63 -4.40 14.25
N TRP A 341 17.97 -5.18 15.09
CA TRP A 341 18.25 -5.26 16.52
C TRP A 341 18.28 -6.71 16.98
N LYS A 342 19.10 -6.99 18.00
CA LYS A 342 19.10 -8.26 18.73
C LYS A 342 19.54 -8.05 20.18
N TYR A 343 19.26 -9.02 21.04
CA TYR A 343 19.93 -9.12 22.33
C TYR A 343 21.33 -9.75 22.15
N ASN A 344 22.34 -9.19 22.80
CA ASN A 344 23.65 -9.82 22.94
C ASN A 344 23.69 -10.80 24.13
N GLU A 345 24.84 -11.43 24.38
CA GLU A 345 25.04 -12.38 25.48
C GLU A 345 24.80 -11.76 26.86
N ASP A 346 25.03 -10.45 27.02
CA ASP A 346 24.78 -9.68 28.26
C ASP A 346 23.30 -9.23 28.40
N ASN A 347 22.39 -9.72 27.55
CA ASN A 347 21.00 -9.27 27.47
C ASN A 347 20.83 -7.76 27.20
N LYS A 348 21.77 -7.13 26.49
CA LYS A 348 21.65 -5.76 25.99
C LYS A 348 21.21 -5.75 24.53
N ILE A 349 20.34 -4.81 24.18
CA ILE A 349 19.93 -4.61 22.78
C ILE A 349 21.07 -3.93 22.02
N VAL A 350 21.49 -4.53 20.91
CA VAL A 350 22.55 -4.03 20.04
C VAL A 350 22.07 -3.96 18.60
N LYS A 351 22.60 -3.00 17.82
CA LYS A 351 22.36 -2.91 16.39
C LYS A 351 23.07 -4.07 15.69
N VAL A 352 22.41 -4.67 14.70
CA VAL A 352 22.99 -5.72 13.86
C VAL A 352 23.24 -5.13 12.48
N PRO A 353 24.48 -5.14 11.97
CA PRO A 353 24.74 -4.71 10.60
C PRO A 353 24.04 -5.64 9.62
N TYR A 354 23.89 -5.21 8.37
CA TYR A 354 23.66 -6.11 7.26
C TYR A 354 24.67 -7.26 7.34
N SER A 355 24.18 -8.48 7.41
CA SER A 355 25.06 -9.60 7.10
C SER A 355 25.41 -9.45 5.63
N ASP A 356 26.70 -9.51 5.29
CA ASP A 356 27.12 -9.74 3.91
C ASP A 356 26.19 -10.79 3.29
N ASP A 357 25.84 -10.58 2.02
CA ASP A 357 25.07 -11.55 1.27
C ASP A 357 25.69 -12.94 1.48
N LYS A 358 24.87 -13.93 1.87
CA LYS A 358 25.39 -15.28 2.05
C LYS A 358 25.83 -15.80 0.68
N TYR A 359 27.05 -16.31 0.62
CA TYR A 359 27.63 -16.95 -0.55
C TYR A 359 28.13 -18.34 -0.16
N HIS A 360 28.07 -19.30 -1.09
CA HIS A 360 28.79 -20.56 -0.95
C HIS A 360 30.31 -20.29 -0.93
N MET A 361 30.76 -19.36 -1.76
CA MET A 361 32.15 -18.92 -1.79
C MET A 361 32.33 -17.50 -2.36
N ILE A 362 33.49 -16.92 -2.05
CA ILE A 362 33.94 -15.63 -2.57
C ILE A 362 35.25 -15.79 -3.33
N LEU A 363 35.27 -15.34 -4.58
CA LEU A 363 36.43 -15.34 -5.46
C LEU A 363 37.16 -14.00 -5.45
N SER A 364 38.45 -14.06 -5.78
CA SER A 364 39.27 -12.93 -6.22
C SER A 364 40.07 -13.35 -7.44
N ILE A 365 40.57 -12.39 -8.20
CA ILE A 365 41.43 -12.63 -9.37
C ILE A 365 42.87 -12.37 -8.94
N ASP A 366 43.77 -13.33 -9.17
CA ASP A 366 45.19 -13.18 -8.83
C ASP A 366 45.97 -12.35 -9.87
N GLU A 367 47.27 -12.19 -9.66
CA GLU A 367 48.15 -11.40 -10.55
C GLU A 367 48.23 -11.94 -11.99
N ASN A 368 47.96 -13.24 -12.19
CA ASN A 368 47.99 -13.87 -13.50
C ASN A 368 46.60 -13.92 -14.17
N GLY A 369 45.58 -13.32 -13.55
CA GLY A 369 44.21 -13.36 -14.05
C GLY A 369 43.43 -14.62 -13.65
N ALA A 370 43.99 -15.50 -12.81
CA ALA A 370 43.34 -16.75 -12.44
C ALA A 370 42.34 -16.58 -11.28
N PRO A 371 41.22 -17.33 -11.27
CA PRO A 371 40.26 -17.30 -10.17
C PRO A 371 40.83 -17.97 -8.92
N LYS A 372 40.67 -17.31 -7.77
CA LYS A 372 41.10 -17.80 -6.46
C LYS A 372 39.97 -17.72 -5.45
N VAL A 373 39.63 -18.86 -4.84
CA VAL A 373 38.68 -18.92 -3.73
C VAL A 373 39.33 -18.32 -2.47
N THR A 374 38.72 -17.27 -1.91
CA THR A 374 39.24 -16.54 -0.74
C THR A 374 38.47 -16.81 0.54
N LYS A 375 37.20 -17.22 0.42
CA LYS A 375 36.33 -17.54 1.55
C LYS A 375 35.28 -18.53 1.08
N THR A 376 34.89 -19.46 1.95
CA THR A 376 33.78 -20.39 1.74
C THR A 376 32.81 -20.32 2.89
N HIS A 377 31.56 -20.70 2.63
CA HIS A 377 30.55 -20.86 3.66
C HIS A 377 31.00 -21.92 4.68
N ASN A 378 30.87 -21.61 5.97
CA ASN A 378 31.30 -22.46 7.09
C ASN A 378 32.74 -23.01 7.01
N ASN A 379 33.62 -22.34 6.26
CA ASN A 379 35.00 -22.81 5.97
C ASN A 379 35.04 -24.21 5.33
N GLU A 380 33.97 -24.62 4.63
CA GLU A 380 33.94 -25.88 3.90
C GLU A 380 34.91 -25.87 2.71
N ASN A 381 35.41 -27.04 2.32
CA ASN A 381 36.20 -27.15 1.10
C ASN A 381 35.30 -26.96 -0.12
N TRP A 382 35.56 -25.95 -0.94
CA TRP A 382 34.74 -25.63 -2.11
C TRP A 382 34.64 -26.77 -3.12
N ARG A 383 35.62 -27.69 -3.14
CA ARG A 383 35.58 -28.90 -3.98
C ARG A 383 34.48 -29.89 -3.59
N ASN A 384 33.84 -29.70 -2.44
CA ASN A 384 32.73 -30.52 -1.96
C ASN A 384 31.36 -29.94 -2.30
N PHE A 385 31.28 -28.69 -2.73
CA PHE A 385 30.01 -28.10 -3.14
C PHE A 385 29.48 -28.77 -4.42
N ARG A 386 28.16 -28.93 -4.49
CA ARG A 386 27.42 -29.62 -5.56
C ARG A 386 26.18 -28.82 -5.92
N GLY A 387 25.69 -29.00 -7.15
CA GLY A 387 24.48 -28.34 -7.63
C GLY A 387 24.69 -26.85 -7.91
N GLU A 388 23.61 -26.08 -7.83
CA GLU A 388 23.58 -24.65 -8.15
C GLU A 388 24.16 -23.82 -7.00
N LEU A 389 25.17 -23.01 -7.32
CA LEU A 389 25.92 -22.23 -6.34
C LEU A 389 25.67 -20.74 -6.52
N ARG A 390 25.57 -20.07 -5.37
CA ARG A 390 25.68 -18.62 -5.22
C ARG A 390 27.12 -18.22 -4.89
N VAL A 391 27.75 -17.44 -5.76
CA VAL A 391 29.17 -17.07 -5.69
C VAL A 391 29.32 -15.56 -5.68
N GLY A 392 30.20 -15.03 -4.83
CA GLY A 392 30.64 -13.63 -4.89
C GLY A 392 32.00 -13.52 -5.58
N ILE A 393 32.27 -12.43 -6.30
CA ILE A 393 33.59 -12.15 -6.88
C ILE A 393 33.98 -10.69 -6.62
N ARG A 394 35.26 -10.48 -6.24
CA ARG A 394 35.89 -9.16 -6.27
C ARG A 394 36.47 -8.94 -7.66
N ALA A 395 35.88 -8.02 -8.41
CA ALA A 395 36.22 -7.79 -9.80
C ALA A 395 37.59 -7.13 -9.99
N LYS A 396 38.12 -7.26 -11.21
CA LYS A 396 39.17 -6.40 -11.80
C LYS A 396 38.60 -5.73 -13.06
N SER A 397 39.37 -5.65 -14.14
CA SER A 397 38.83 -5.27 -15.44
C SER A 397 37.73 -6.24 -15.88
N ARG A 398 36.82 -5.75 -16.74
CA ARG A 398 35.69 -6.54 -17.24
C ARG A 398 36.13 -7.86 -17.86
N MET A 399 37.12 -7.81 -18.77
CA MET A 399 37.59 -9.00 -19.49
C MET A 399 38.24 -10.01 -18.55
N GLU A 400 39.16 -9.59 -17.67
CA GLU A 400 39.77 -10.49 -16.69
C GLU A 400 38.74 -11.14 -15.78
N THR A 401 37.69 -10.41 -15.40
CA THR A 401 36.63 -10.93 -14.53
C THR A 401 35.79 -11.99 -15.24
N VAL A 402 35.42 -11.75 -16.49
CA VAL A 402 34.67 -12.71 -17.30
C VAL A 402 35.49 -13.98 -17.55
N ASP A 403 36.76 -13.83 -17.95
CA ASP A 403 37.66 -14.96 -18.21
C ASP A 403 37.87 -15.82 -16.95
N ALA A 404 38.11 -15.18 -15.79
CA ALA A 404 38.28 -15.89 -14.53
C ALA A 404 37.01 -16.64 -14.10
N LEU A 405 35.82 -16.05 -14.31
CA LEU A 405 34.55 -16.72 -14.02
C LEU A 405 34.30 -17.91 -14.95
N LEU A 406 34.62 -17.78 -16.24
CA LEU A 406 34.52 -18.88 -17.20
C LEU A 406 35.43 -20.05 -16.84
N ASP A 407 36.70 -19.76 -16.53
CA ASP A 407 37.65 -20.77 -16.08
C ASP A 407 37.12 -21.49 -14.83
N PHE A 408 36.63 -20.72 -13.84
CA PHE A 408 36.10 -21.30 -12.61
C PHE A 408 34.80 -22.09 -12.82
N GLN A 409 33.91 -21.65 -13.72
CA GLN A 409 32.69 -22.38 -14.08
C GLN A 409 33.04 -23.75 -14.66
N ASN A 410 34.07 -23.82 -15.52
CA ASN A 410 34.56 -25.08 -16.06
C ASN A 410 35.14 -25.99 -14.98
N GLN A 411 35.92 -25.45 -14.03
CA GLN A 411 36.43 -26.21 -12.89
C GLN A 411 35.31 -26.81 -12.01
N LEU A 412 34.19 -26.09 -11.84
CA LEU A 412 33.05 -26.57 -11.07
C LEU A 412 32.25 -27.66 -11.79
N LYS A 413 32.11 -27.57 -13.11
CA LYS A 413 31.37 -28.53 -13.95
C LYS A 413 31.92 -29.96 -13.74
N ASP A 414 33.24 -30.12 -13.64
CA ASP A 414 33.90 -31.43 -13.44
C ASP A 414 33.49 -32.14 -12.14
N GLN A 415 33.04 -31.40 -11.12
CA GLN A 415 32.60 -31.94 -9.83
C GLN A 415 31.08 -31.90 -9.64
N GLY A 416 30.29 -31.61 -10.69
CA GLY A 416 28.83 -31.58 -10.62
C GLY A 416 28.27 -30.35 -9.89
N ALA A 417 28.95 -29.20 -10.00
CA ALA A 417 28.48 -27.92 -9.49
C ALA A 417 28.44 -26.88 -10.61
N THR A 418 27.62 -25.86 -10.46
CA THR A 418 27.53 -24.73 -11.38
C THR A 418 27.37 -23.43 -10.59
N MET A 419 28.03 -22.36 -11.00
CA MET A 419 27.60 -21.03 -10.57
C MET A 419 26.27 -20.76 -11.26
N LYS A 420 25.25 -20.43 -10.47
CA LYS A 420 23.91 -20.10 -10.97
C LYS A 420 23.51 -18.67 -10.60
N GLN A 421 24.08 -18.14 -9.51
CA GLN A 421 23.96 -16.74 -9.12
C GLN A 421 25.35 -16.20 -8.80
N ILE A 422 25.77 -15.16 -9.53
CA ILE A 422 27.05 -14.49 -9.32
C ILE A 422 26.78 -13.07 -8.83
N ASN A 423 27.43 -12.69 -7.74
CA ASN A 423 27.42 -11.33 -7.22
C ASN A 423 28.80 -10.70 -7.47
N VAL A 424 28.84 -9.67 -8.29
CA VAL A 424 30.06 -8.96 -8.69
C VAL A 424 30.17 -7.69 -7.87
N ALA A 425 31.20 -7.62 -7.03
CA ALA A 425 31.60 -6.41 -6.34
C ALA A 425 32.71 -5.75 -7.15
N MET A 426 32.39 -4.64 -7.83
CA MET A 426 33.33 -3.96 -8.70
C MET A 426 34.49 -3.36 -7.92
N LYS A 427 34.24 -2.90 -6.69
CA LYS A 427 35.15 -1.99 -5.97
C LYS A 427 35.46 -0.79 -6.88
N ASN A 428 36.53 -0.03 -6.65
CA ASN A 428 36.87 1.19 -7.40
C ASN A 428 37.18 0.99 -8.92
N GLN A 429 36.64 -0.06 -9.55
CA GLN A 429 36.64 -0.27 -10.99
C GLN A 429 35.44 0.46 -11.59
N ASP A 430 35.62 0.99 -12.79
CA ASP A 430 34.56 1.49 -13.66
C ASP A 430 34.68 0.70 -14.96
N TRP A 431 33.63 0.00 -15.37
CA TRP A 431 33.64 -0.78 -16.62
C TRP A 431 33.06 0.00 -17.80
N ALA A 432 32.42 1.14 -17.54
CA ALA A 432 31.83 2.01 -18.55
C ALA A 432 32.68 3.25 -18.85
N ASP A 433 33.83 3.40 -18.18
CA ASP A 433 34.84 4.45 -18.42
C ASP A 433 34.26 5.89 -18.47
N GLY A 434 33.20 6.17 -17.70
CA GLY A 434 32.52 7.47 -17.71
C GLY A 434 31.77 7.82 -19.00
N SER A 435 31.39 6.83 -19.81
CA SER A 435 30.49 6.96 -20.96
C SER A 435 29.20 7.70 -20.59
N SER A 436 28.68 8.55 -21.49
CA SER A 436 27.35 9.17 -21.30
C SER A 436 26.24 8.12 -21.20
N ASN A 437 26.48 6.92 -21.74
CA ASN A 437 25.53 5.81 -21.77
C ASN A 437 25.89 4.72 -20.75
N ALA A 438 26.63 5.05 -19.69
CA ALA A 438 27.21 4.07 -18.76
C ALA A 438 26.17 3.08 -18.19
N LEU A 439 24.96 3.52 -17.85
CA LEU A 439 23.90 2.62 -17.35
C LEU A 439 23.38 1.64 -18.40
N HIS A 440 23.32 2.06 -19.67
CA HIS A 440 23.03 1.16 -20.78
C HIS A 440 24.14 0.10 -20.89
N ASP A 441 25.39 0.54 -20.91
CA ASP A 441 26.57 -0.32 -20.99
C ASP A 441 26.62 -1.33 -19.83
N TYR A 442 26.37 -0.91 -18.59
CA TYR A 442 26.26 -1.80 -17.44
C TYR A 442 25.18 -2.86 -17.60
N GLY A 443 24.02 -2.48 -18.15
CA GLY A 443 22.94 -3.40 -18.49
C GLY A 443 23.38 -4.46 -19.50
N GLU A 444 23.98 -4.04 -20.61
CA GLU A 444 24.48 -4.92 -21.66
C GLU A 444 25.61 -5.84 -21.21
N TYR A 445 26.57 -5.32 -20.45
CA TYR A 445 27.71 -6.08 -19.94
C TYR A 445 27.25 -7.15 -18.96
N THR A 446 26.34 -6.80 -18.06
CA THR A 446 25.77 -7.73 -17.06
C THR A 446 25.01 -8.85 -17.76
N ARG A 447 24.21 -8.52 -18.79
CA ARG A 447 23.49 -9.51 -19.59
C ARG A 447 24.43 -10.41 -20.36
N SER A 448 25.36 -9.85 -21.12
CA SER A 448 26.31 -10.61 -21.94
C SER A 448 27.16 -11.56 -21.09
N MET A 449 27.57 -11.12 -19.90
CA MET A 449 28.27 -11.95 -18.93
C MET A 449 27.38 -13.08 -18.40
N GLY A 450 26.13 -12.80 -18.10
CA GLY A 450 25.14 -13.80 -17.67
C GLY A 450 24.91 -14.88 -18.72
N ASP A 451 24.71 -14.47 -19.98
CA ASP A 451 24.52 -15.37 -21.13
C ASP A 451 25.74 -16.27 -21.35
N LEU A 452 26.95 -15.70 -21.27
CA LEU A 452 28.20 -16.42 -21.52
C LEU A 452 28.54 -17.44 -20.43
N ILE A 453 28.22 -17.13 -19.16
CA ILE A 453 28.50 -17.99 -18.00
C ILE A 453 27.30 -18.90 -17.67
N GLU A 454 26.15 -18.66 -18.29
CA GLU A 454 24.86 -19.33 -18.03
C GLU A 454 24.39 -19.09 -16.57
N SER A 455 24.48 -17.85 -16.11
CA SER A 455 24.27 -17.45 -14.71
C SER A 455 23.44 -16.18 -14.55
N ASN A 456 22.66 -16.11 -13.46
CA ASN A 456 22.09 -14.84 -13.00
C ASN A 456 23.19 -13.97 -12.41
N ILE A 457 23.20 -12.68 -12.74
CA ILE A 457 24.22 -11.74 -12.29
C ILE A 457 23.59 -10.67 -11.40
N THR A 458 24.29 -10.31 -10.34
CA THR A 458 24.07 -9.07 -9.57
C THR A 458 25.35 -8.27 -9.58
N LEU A 459 25.37 -7.11 -10.22
CA LEU A 459 26.50 -6.20 -10.29
C LEU A 459 26.26 -5.01 -9.35
N HIS A 460 27.22 -4.70 -8.50
CA HIS A 460 27.21 -3.50 -7.66
C HIS A 460 28.15 -2.45 -8.24
N VAL A 461 27.61 -1.28 -8.58
CA VAL A 461 28.36 -0.11 -9.04
C VAL A 461 28.80 0.68 -7.80
N ASP A 462 30.06 0.51 -7.42
CA ASP A 462 30.61 0.99 -6.15
C ASP A 462 31.36 2.33 -6.28
N SER A 463 31.47 2.90 -7.48
CA SER A 463 32.18 4.17 -7.73
C SER A 463 31.70 4.85 -9.02
N GLY A 464 32.01 6.15 -9.15
CA GLY A 464 31.68 6.94 -10.34
C GLY A 464 30.31 7.66 -10.22
N PRO A 465 29.82 8.28 -11.31
CA PRO A 465 28.56 9.02 -11.32
C PRO A 465 27.33 8.19 -10.94
N ASP A 466 27.39 6.87 -11.21
CA ASP A 466 26.30 5.92 -10.97
C ASP A 466 26.46 5.10 -9.67
N GLU A 467 27.33 5.55 -8.75
CA GLU A 467 27.57 4.89 -7.46
C GLU A 467 26.27 4.63 -6.70
N GLY A 468 26.15 3.42 -6.15
CA GLY A 468 24.96 2.97 -5.43
C GLY A 468 23.93 2.28 -6.33
N THR A 469 24.18 2.22 -7.63
CA THR A 469 23.37 1.43 -8.57
C THR A 469 23.64 -0.06 -8.42
N THR A 470 22.57 -0.86 -8.43
CA THR A 470 22.67 -2.33 -8.53
C THR A 470 21.98 -2.81 -9.78
N VAL A 471 22.68 -3.63 -10.57
CA VAL A 471 22.15 -4.25 -11.79
C VAL A 471 21.89 -5.73 -11.54
N PHE A 472 20.70 -6.19 -11.90
CA PHE A 472 20.30 -7.59 -11.88
C PHE A 472 20.09 -8.05 -13.31
N SER A 473 20.70 -9.15 -13.71
CA SER A 473 20.37 -9.80 -14.98
C SER A 473 19.98 -11.24 -14.72
N TYR A 474 18.87 -11.65 -15.33
CA TYR A 474 18.27 -12.97 -15.11
C TYR A 474 18.28 -13.80 -16.39
N ASN A 475 19.23 -14.72 -16.48
CA ASN A 475 19.46 -15.56 -17.64
C ASN A 475 18.31 -16.54 -17.91
N ASP A 476 17.59 -16.97 -16.87
CA ASP A 476 16.53 -17.98 -17.00
C ASP A 476 15.12 -17.39 -17.21
N THR A 477 15.01 -16.07 -17.35
CA THR A 477 13.70 -15.42 -17.52
C THR A 477 13.25 -15.44 -18.98
N PRO A 478 11.95 -15.62 -19.28
CA PRO A 478 11.47 -15.70 -20.66
C PRO A 478 11.83 -14.49 -21.55
N ASN A 479 11.99 -13.31 -20.95
CA ASN A 479 12.28 -12.06 -21.65
C ASN A 479 13.70 -11.52 -21.38
N HIS A 480 14.59 -12.36 -20.82
CA HIS A 480 15.98 -12.03 -20.45
C HIS A 480 16.11 -10.64 -19.81
N GLU A 481 15.39 -10.46 -18.70
CA GLU A 481 15.24 -9.14 -18.09
C GLU A 481 16.52 -8.70 -17.38
N THR A 482 16.90 -7.43 -17.60
CA THR A 482 17.94 -6.76 -16.81
C THR A 482 17.32 -5.56 -16.09
N LEU A 483 17.45 -5.53 -14.77
CA LEU A 483 16.86 -4.52 -13.88
C LEU A 483 17.96 -3.74 -13.17
N LEU A 484 17.98 -2.43 -13.37
CA LEU A 484 18.89 -1.51 -12.70
C LEU A 484 18.10 -0.72 -11.66
N HIS A 485 18.63 -0.69 -10.45
CA HIS A 485 18.11 0.12 -9.36
C HIS A 485 19.18 1.14 -8.96
N GLY A 486 19.00 2.37 -9.42
CA GLY A 486 19.79 3.52 -9.00
C GLY A 486 19.08 4.32 -7.90
N PRO A 487 19.79 5.21 -7.19
CA PRO A 487 19.19 6.07 -6.17
C PRO A 487 18.07 6.97 -6.71
N GLU A 488 18.23 7.50 -7.93
CA GLU A 488 17.32 8.47 -8.50
C GLU A 488 16.19 7.84 -9.33
N TYR A 489 16.46 6.73 -10.02
CA TYR A 489 15.51 6.05 -10.90
C TYR A 489 15.88 4.57 -11.07
N SER A 490 14.96 3.81 -11.64
CA SER A 490 15.17 2.42 -12.03
C SER A 490 15.03 2.25 -13.55
N ILE A 491 15.72 1.27 -14.11
CA ILE A 491 15.64 0.91 -15.54
C ILE A 491 15.34 -0.58 -15.66
N LYS A 492 14.42 -0.95 -16.53
CA LYS A 492 14.14 -2.34 -16.90
C LYS A 492 14.38 -2.53 -18.39
N PHE A 493 15.44 -3.23 -18.72
CA PHE A 493 15.68 -3.78 -20.05
C PHE A 493 14.93 -5.10 -20.20
N SER A 494 14.17 -5.28 -21.29
CA SER A 494 13.44 -6.51 -21.55
C SER A 494 13.23 -6.75 -23.04
N ASP A 495 13.31 -8.02 -23.45
CA ASP A 495 12.97 -8.46 -24.81
C ASP A 495 11.45 -8.33 -25.10
N ALA A 496 10.62 -8.09 -24.07
CA ALA A 496 9.19 -7.83 -24.23
C ALA A 496 8.85 -6.37 -24.57
N ASN A 497 9.80 -5.46 -24.40
CA ASN A 497 9.62 -4.06 -24.75
C ASN A 497 9.81 -3.89 -26.28
N LEU A 498 9.04 -2.98 -26.88
CA LEU A 498 9.11 -2.73 -28.33
C LEU A 498 10.44 -2.05 -28.71
N ASP A 499 11.13 -2.57 -29.72
CA ASP A 499 12.47 -2.16 -30.15
C ASP A 499 12.61 -0.67 -30.53
N ASN A 500 11.51 0.03 -30.80
CA ASN A 500 11.52 1.44 -31.20
C ASN A 500 11.04 2.40 -30.10
N ARG A 501 10.90 1.92 -28.86
CA ARG A 501 10.17 2.65 -27.82
C ARG A 501 10.82 2.54 -26.43
N ILE A 502 11.07 3.68 -25.80
CA ILE A 502 11.33 3.76 -24.35
C ILE A 502 10.10 4.33 -23.66
N ILE A 503 9.69 3.75 -22.53
CA ILE A 503 8.57 4.24 -21.73
C ILE A 503 9.07 4.64 -20.36
N LEU A 504 8.89 5.90 -20.02
CA LEU A 504 9.02 6.41 -18.67
C LEU A 504 7.66 6.34 -17.97
N THR A 505 7.64 5.54 -16.91
CA THR A 505 6.51 5.44 -15.99
C THR A 505 6.92 6.04 -14.65
N TYR A 506 6.03 6.80 -14.03
CA TYR A 506 6.21 7.26 -12.67
C TYR A 506 4.86 7.22 -11.96
N ASN A 507 4.86 6.79 -10.70
CA ASN A 507 3.67 6.71 -9.86
C ASN A 507 3.69 7.80 -8.78
N LYS A 508 2.71 7.80 -7.86
CA LYS A 508 2.45 8.78 -6.74
C LYS A 508 3.60 8.98 -5.73
N ASP A 509 4.75 8.48 -6.08
CA ASP A 509 5.71 7.78 -5.26
C ASP A 509 7.14 8.17 -5.72
N ASN A 510 7.21 8.92 -6.84
CA ASN A 510 8.30 9.78 -7.30
C ASN A 510 9.65 9.10 -7.56
N HIS A 511 9.69 7.78 -7.74
CA HIS A 511 10.87 7.08 -8.23
C HIS A 511 10.63 6.58 -9.67
N PRO A 512 11.14 7.29 -10.69
CA PRO A 512 10.96 6.96 -12.10
C PRO A 512 11.37 5.53 -12.45
N LEU A 513 10.62 4.89 -13.35
CA LEU A 513 10.98 3.61 -13.97
C LEU A 513 11.00 3.77 -15.49
N PHE A 514 12.17 3.57 -16.08
CA PHE A 514 12.36 3.48 -17.52
C PHE A 514 12.20 2.03 -17.97
N LEU A 515 11.32 1.79 -18.95
CA LEU A 515 11.19 0.53 -19.66
C LEU A 515 11.89 0.70 -21.01
N VAL A 516 12.99 -0.04 -21.18
CA VAL A 516 13.91 0.11 -22.31
C VAL A 516 13.98 -1.22 -23.06
N PRO A 517 13.96 -1.23 -24.40
CA PRO A 517 14.15 -2.46 -25.15
C PRO A 517 15.61 -2.90 -25.06
N THR A 518 15.83 -4.21 -25.17
CA THR A 518 17.19 -4.78 -25.21
C THR A 518 17.82 -4.63 -26.59
N LYS A 519 17.00 -4.37 -27.61
CA LYS A 519 17.43 -4.07 -28.98
C LYS A 519 16.73 -2.80 -29.43
N SER A 520 17.51 -1.82 -29.85
CA SER A 520 16.98 -0.54 -30.30
C SER A 520 17.03 -0.44 -31.82
N THR A 521 15.97 0.10 -32.42
CA THR A 521 16.05 0.60 -33.80
C THR A 521 16.88 1.90 -33.86
N PRO A 522 17.41 2.30 -35.03
CA PRO A 522 18.17 3.56 -35.15
C PRO A 522 17.37 4.80 -34.75
N ASP A 523 16.04 4.69 -34.78
CA ASP A 523 15.10 5.75 -34.46
C ASP A 523 14.21 5.31 -33.30
N ILE A 524 14.22 6.06 -32.20
CA ILE A 524 13.47 5.77 -30.97
C ILE A 524 12.43 6.85 -30.73
N THR A 525 11.27 6.43 -30.22
CA THR A 525 10.27 7.31 -29.61
C THR A 525 10.29 7.16 -28.10
N LEU A 526 10.50 8.26 -27.39
CA LEU A 526 10.40 8.30 -25.93
C LEU A 526 8.96 8.58 -25.55
N TYR A 527 8.39 7.80 -24.63
CA TYR A 527 7.08 8.10 -24.08
C TYR A 527 7.17 8.39 -22.59
N MET A 528 6.48 9.42 -22.13
CA MET A 528 6.30 9.70 -20.71
C MET A 528 4.83 9.60 -20.36
N GLN A 529 4.49 8.82 -19.33
CA GLN A 529 3.12 8.66 -18.84
C GLN A 529 2.83 9.63 -17.70
N ILE A 530 1.83 10.51 -17.86
CA ILE A 530 1.39 11.48 -16.86
C ILE A 530 0.01 11.10 -16.35
N HIS A 531 -0.05 10.70 -15.08
CA HIS A 531 -1.31 10.28 -14.44
C HIS A 531 -1.98 11.39 -13.61
N ASN A 532 -1.27 12.48 -13.30
CA ASN A 532 -1.70 13.55 -12.39
C ASN A 532 -0.94 14.86 -12.68
N PRO A 533 -1.40 16.02 -12.18
CA PRO A 533 -0.76 17.32 -12.42
C PRO A 533 0.50 17.58 -11.57
N TYR A 534 1.03 16.60 -10.83
CA TYR A 534 2.21 16.79 -9.97
C TYR A 534 3.52 16.64 -10.74
N TYR A 535 3.67 17.39 -11.84
CA TYR A 535 4.89 17.45 -12.62
C TYR A 535 5.31 18.91 -12.85
N THR A 536 6.60 19.12 -13.10
CA THR A 536 7.09 20.39 -13.63
C THR A 536 7.75 20.13 -14.98
N LYS A 537 7.70 21.11 -15.88
CA LYS A 537 8.32 20.99 -17.21
C LYS A 537 9.83 20.75 -17.11
N GLU A 538 10.51 21.34 -16.12
CA GLU A 538 11.94 21.15 -15.87
C GLU A 538 12.23 19.72 -15.39
N TRP A 539 11.38 19.16 -14.53
CA TRP A 539 11.51 17.78 -14.10
C TRP A 539 11.31 16.82 -15.27
N MET A 540 10.29 17.06 -16.11
CA MET A 540 10.03 16.27 -17.31
C MET A 540 11.22 16.31 -18.26
N LEU A 541 11.76 17.49 -18.54
CA LEU A 541 12.95 17.66 -19.36
C LEU A 541 14.12 16.85 -18.80
N SER A 542 14.38 16.95 -17.50
CA SER A 542 15.45 16.19 -16.84
C SER A 542 15.27 14.67 -16.99
N GLN A 543 14.04 14.15 -16.86
CA GLN A 543 13.80 12.72 -17.05
C GLN A 543 13.93 12.27 -18.51
N LEU A 544 13.51 13.12 -19.47
CA LEU A 544 13.64 12.84 -20.90
C LEU A 544 15.10 12.88 -21.36
N GLN A 545 15.90 13.78 -20.81
CA GLN A 545 17.35 13.82 -21.04
C GLN A 545 18.02 12.55 -20.53
N LYS A 546 17.71 12.12 -19.29
CA LYS A 546 18.18 10.84 -18.75
C LYS A 546 17.76 9.66 -19.62
N ALA A 547 16.54 9.65 -20.16
CA ALA A 547 16.12 8.62 -21.10
C ALA A 547 16.92 8.65 -22.41
N GLY A 548 17.39 9.83 -22.83
CA GLY A 548 18.31 9.99 -23.96
C GLY A 548 19.67 9.35 -23.72
N ASP A 549 20.19 9.40 -22.49
CA ASP A 549 21.41 8.69 -22.13
C ASP A 549 21.25 7.15 -22.20
N LEU A 550 20.01 6.64 -22.26
CA LEU A 550 19.71 5.21 -22.33
C LEU A 550 19.54 4.67 -23.77
N VAL A 551 19.47 5.54 -24.80
CA VAL A 551 19.22 5.09 -26.18
C VAL A 551 20.44 4.49 -26.88
N GLY A 552 21.63 4.53 -26.26
CA GLY A 552 22.84 3.99 -26.87
C GLY A 552 23.24 4.78 -28.12
N ASP A 553 23.50 4.06 -29.22
CA ASP A 553 23.83 4.64 -30.53
C ASP A 553 22.59 5.10 -31.33
N SER A 554 21.38 4.91 -30.79
CA SER A 554 20.14 5.31 -31.47
C SER A 554 19.86 6.80 -31.37
N SER A 555 19.03 7.32 -32.30
CA SER A 555 18.57 8.71 -32.31
C SER A 555 17.12 8.84 -31.83
N ILE A 556 16.81 9.90 -31.10
CA ILE A 556 15.43 10.20 -30.69
C ILE A 556 14.75 11.02 -31.79
N ARG A 557 13.65 10.50 -32.34
CA ARG A 557 12.85 11.24 -33.33
C ARG A 557 11.68 11.99 -32.75
N THR A 558 11.06 11.41 -31.73
CA THR A 558 9.79 11.91 -31.19
C THR A 558 9.71 11.64 -29.71
N VAL A 559 9.10 12.57 -28.99
CA VAL A 559 8.74 12.45 -27.59
C VAL A 559 7.21 12.51 -27.48
N GLY A 560 6.59 11.46 -26.98
CA GLY A 560 5.16 11.39 -26.73
C GLY A 560 4.84 11.52 -25.24
N ILE A 561 3.96 12.45 -24.89
CA ILE A 561 3.45 12.64 -23.54
C ILE A 561 2.06 12.01 -23.49
N ILE A 562 1.91 10.93 -22.74
CA ILE A 562 0.64 10.18 -22.63
C ILE A 562 -0.11 10.68 -21.40
N ILE A 563 -1.33 11.18 -21.62
CA ILE A 563 -2.28 11.55 -20.56
C ILE A 563 -3.44 10.54 -20.49
N TYR A 564 -4.05 10.44 -19.31
CA TYR A 564 -5.08 9.47 -18.96
C TYR A 564 -6.38 10.17 -18.53
N PRO A 565 -7.54 9.47 -18.46
CA PRO A 565 -8.81 10.09 -18.07
C PRO A 565 -8.79 10.72 -16.66
N THR A 566 -7.85 10.31 -15.81
CA THR A 566 -7.64 10.85 -14.46
C THR A 566 -7.02 12.24 -14.44
N TYR A 567 -6.48 12.71 -15.57
CA TYR A 567 -5.85 14.01 -15.69
C TYR A 567 -6.19 14.64 -17.04
N ILE A 568 -7.00 15.70 -16.98
CA ILE A 568 -7.35 16.51 -18.13
C ILE A 568 -6.35 17.67 -18.17
N MET A 569 -5.42 17.60 -19.11
CA MET A 569 -4.46 18.69 -19.36
C MET A 569 -5.17 19.85 -20.05
N ALA A 570 -5.02 21.07 -19.52
CA ALA A 570 -5.57 22.25 -20.16
C ALA A 570 -4.83 22.52 -21.49
N GLU A 571 -5.55 23.02 -22.51
CA GLU A 571 -4.95 23.24 -23.84
C GLU A 571 -3.71 24.16 -23.79
N GLN A 572 -3.81 25.29 -23.10
CA GLN A 572 -2.69 26.23 -22.99
C GLN A 572 -1.50 25.62 -22.24
N GLU A 573 -1.76 24.85 -21.18
CA GLU A 573 -0.73 24.12 -20.45
C GLU A 573 0.00 23.13 -21.37
N GLY A 574 -0.75 22.38 -22.19
CA GLY A 574 -0.18 21.45 -23.17
C GLY A 574 0.62 22.15 -24.25
N LYS A 575 0.15 23.31 -24.75
CA LYS A 575 0.88 24.13 -25.73
C LYS A 575 2.20 24.65 -25.16
N ASP A 576 2.17 25.25 -23.97
CA ASP A 576 3.35 25.78 -23.29
C ASP A 576 4.38 24.69 -23.01
N LEU A 577 3.91 23.49 -22.64
CA LEU A 577 4.74 22.32 -22.41
C LEU A 577 5.42 21.83 -23.70
N LEU A 578 4.67 21.74 -24.80
CA LEU A 578 5.19 21.31 -26.10
C LEU A 578 6.22 22.29 -26.65
N ASP A 579 5.95 23.59 -26.57
CA ASP A 579 6.90 24.61 -27.03
C ASP A 579 8.20 24.54 -26.21
N TYR A 580 8.10 24.44 -24.89
CA TYR A 580 9.27 24.30 -24.02
C TYR A 580 10.08 23.03 -24.34
N LEU A 581 9.44 21.85 -24.35
CA LEU A 581 10.16 20.60 -24.54
C LEU A 581 10.71 20.43 -25.96
N SER A 582 9.97 20.86 -26.99
CA SER A 582 10.44 20.77 -28.38
C SER A 582 11.64 21.68 -28.63
N GLN A 583 11.66 22.86 -28.01
CA GLN A 583 12.80 23.77 -28.06
C GLN A 583 14.02 23.20 -27.33
N GLU A 584 13.87 22.72 -26.10
CA GLU A 584 14.98 22.25 -25.27
C GLU A 584 15.56 20.91 -25.75
N LEU A 585 14.72 20.01 -26.27
CA LEU A 585 15.15 18.70 -26.76
C LEU A 585 15.52 18.71 -28.24
N GLY A 586 15.08 19.70 -29.01
CA GLY A 586 15.34 19.78 -30.44
C GLY A 586 14.70 18.65 -31.25
N VAL A 587 13.62 18.03 -30.75
CA VAL A 587 12.89 16.94 -31.39
C VAL A 587 11.38 17.21 -31.44
N LYS A 588 10.66 16.42 -32.24
CA LYS A 588 9.20 16.50 -32.29
C LYS A 588 8.60 16.07 -30.96
N VAL A 589 7.66 16.83 -30.42
CA VAL A 589 6.95 16.51 -29.18
C VAL A 589 5.45 16.41 -29.45
N GLU A 590 4.80 15.42 -28.85
CA GLU A 590 3.39 15.11 -29.03
C GLU A 590 2.70 14.93 -27.67
N VAL A 591 1.44 15.34 -27.54
CA VAL A 591 0.54 14.93 -26.43
C VAL A 591 -0.50 13.96 -26.97
N LEU A 592 -0.61 12.83 -26.29
CA LEU A 592 -1.43 11.68 -26.66
C LEU A 592 -2.39 11.38 -25.51
N TYR A 593 -3.65 11.13 -25.82
CA TYR A 593 -4.64 10.63 -24.88
C TYR A 593 -4.74 9.11 -24.96
N GLN A 594 -4.72 8.43 -23.82
CA GLN A 594 -5.05 7.02 -23.70
C GLN A 594 -6.32 6.85 -22.90
N ASP A 595 -7.32 6.17 -23.48
CA ASP A 595 -8.60 5.93 -22.82
C ASP A 595 -8.49 4.89 -21.68
N ALA A 596 -9.56 4.74 -20.89
CA ALA A 596 -9.60 3.77 -19.79
C ALA A 596 -9.49 2.30 -20.25
N SER A 597 -9.80 2.00 -21.52
CA SER A 597 -9.66 0.67 -22.09
C SER A 597 -8.22 0.34 -22.49
N GLY A 598 -7.36 1.36 -22.61
CA GLY A 598 -5.95 1.24 -22.96
C GLY A 598 -5.69 0.89 -24.42
N SER A 599 -6.74 0.80 -25.26
CA SER A 599 -6.68 0.16 -26.57
C SER A 599 -6.27 1.07 -27.73
N LYS A 600 -6.35 2.40 -27.56
CA LYS A 600 -6.00 3.38 -28.59
C LYS A 600 -5.30 4.61 -27.98
N LEU A 601 -4.30 5.12 -28.70
CA LEU A 601 -3.67 6.43 -28.43
C LEU A 601 -4.20 7.44 -29.44
N GLU A 602 -4.70 8.56 -28.95
CA GLU A 602 -5.25 9.65 -29.75
C GLU A 602 -4.33 10.87 -29.68
N LEU A 603 -3.89 11.38 -30.84
CA LEU A 603 -3.01 12.53 -30.90
C LEU A 603 -3.82 13.81 -30.69
N LEU A 604 -3.45 14.59 -29.67
CA LEU A 604 -4.14 15.83 -29.30
C LEU A 604 -3.37 17.06 -29.77
N LEU A 605 -2.08 17.13 -29.43
CA LEU A 605 -1.19 18.23 -29.75
C LEU A 605 0.11 17.70 -30.35
N SER A 606 0.72 18.47 -31.26
CA SER A 606 2.08 18.18 -31.72
C SER A 606 2.87 19.44 -32.05
N LYS A 607 4.18 19.41 -31.82
CA LYS A 607 5.13 20.47 -32.17
C LYS A 607 6.40 19.88 -32.75
N THR A 608 6.83 20.37 -33.91
CA THR A 608 8.13 20.05 -34.50
C THR A 608 9.11 21.21 -34.26
N PRO A 609 10.41 20.94 -34.09
CA PRO A 609 11.41 22.00 -34.00
C PRO A 609 11.37 22.90 -35.23
N GLY A 610 11.20 24.20 -35.02
CA GLY A 610 11.10 25.20 -36.08
C GLY A 610 9.67 25.56 -36.51
N ASP A 611 8.64 24.86 -36.04
CA ASP A 611 7.24 25.27 -36.24
C ASP A 611 6.96 26.59 -35.49
N SER A 612 6.18 27.49 -36.08
CA SER A 612 5.82 28.76 -35.44
C SER A 612 4.77 28.61 -34.32
N GLU A 613 3.87 27.63 -34.44
CA GLU A 613 2.77 27.38 -33.50
C GLU A 613 2.62 25.87 -33.22
N VAL A 614 1.93 25.51 -32.14
CA VAL A 614 1.58 24.11 -31.83
C VAL A 614 0.37 23.70 -32.67
N THR A 615 0.41 22.49 -33.25
CA THR A 615 -0.72 21.93 -34.01
C THR A 615 -1.71 21.24 -33.09
N LEU A 616 -2.99 21.62 -33.18
CA LEU A 616 -4.13 20.99 -32.51
C LEU A 616 -4.80 19.99 -33.46
N HIS A 617 -4.96 18.74 -33.03
CA HIS A 617 -5.53 17.66 -33.84
C HIS A 617 -6.95 17.27 -33.42
N GLU A 618 -7.29 17.34 -32.13
CA GLU A 618 -8.63 17.11 -31.59
C GLU A 618 -8.96 18.10 -30.46
N HIS A 619 -10.24 18.28 -30.15
CA HIS A 619 -10.71 19.25 -29.15
C HIS A 619 -10.31 18.83 -27.73
N LEU A 620 -9.24 19.42 -27.19
CA LEU A 620 -9.02 19.50 -25.75
C LEU A 620 -10.16 20.31 -25.12
N ALA A 621 -10.67 19.89 -23.96
CA ALA A 621 -11.74 20.62 -23.31
C ALA A 621 -11.27 22.03 -22.91
N GLU A 622 -11.88 23.07 -23.49
CA GLU A 622 -11.78 24.44 -22.97
C GLU A 622 -12.49 24.47 -21.61
N THR A 623 -11.71 24.41 -20.52
CA THR A 623 -12.26 24.67 -19.18
C THR A 623 -11.92 26.10 -18.76
N THR A 624 -12.93 26.96 -18.72
CA THR A 624 -12.81 28.27 -18.07
C THR A 624 -12.69 28.05 -16.55
N PRO A 625 -11.69 28.64 -15.86
CA PRO A 625 -11.59 28.55 -14.40
C PRO A 625 -12.90 29.03 -13.76
N HIS A 626 -13.43 28.28 -12.80
CA HIS A 626 -14.57 28.75 -12.01
C HIS A 626 -14.15 30.06 -11.30
N GLN A 627 -14.83 31.16 -11.60
CA GLN A 627 -14.67 32.36 -10.80
C GLN A 627 -15.33 32.13 -9.43
N ASP A 628 -14.52 32.04 -8.38
CA ASP A 628 -14.95 32.04 -6.96
C ASP A 628 -15.47 33.41 -6.50
N THR A 629 -16.08 34.19 -7.40
CA THR A 629 -16.84 35.37 -6.99
C THR A 629 -18.24 34.89 -6.64
N PRO A 630 -18.69 34.97 -5.38
CA PRO A 630 -20.09 34.73 -5.07
C PRO A 630 -20.92 35.68 -5.94
N LEU A 631 -21.85 35.12 -6.72
CA LEU A 631 -22.90 35.89 -7.41
C LEU A 631 -23.83 36.48 -6.35
N HIS A 632 -23.36 37.49 -5.62
CA HIS A 632 -24.17 38.35 -4.78
C HIS A 632 -24.85 39.37 -5.69
N ASN A 633 -25.96 38.97 -6.32
CA ASN A 633 -27.14 39.79 -6.64
C ASN A 633 -27.96 39.12 -7.73
N TRP A 634 -28.75 38.10 -7.35
CA TRP A 634 -29.82 37.55 -8.19
C TRP A 634 -31.11 38.37 -8.17
N ALA A 635 -31.11 39.54 -7.52
CA ALA A 635 -32.34 40.28 -7.28
C ALA A 635 -32.90 40.94 -8.55
N ASP A 636 -32.07 41.34 -9.53
CA ASP A 636 -32.54 42.03 -10.73
C ASP A 636 -31.72 41.63 -11.97
N LEU A 637 -32.22 40.65 -12.75
CA LEU A 637 -31.69 40.41 -14.10
C LEU A 637 -32.05 41.60 -15.00
N SER A 638 -31.07 42.12 -15.75
CA SER A 638 -31.36 43.18 -16.71
C SER A 638 -32.19 42.64 -17.88
N GLN A 639 -32.98 43.50 -18.52
CA GLN A 639 -33.79 43.11 -19.68
C GLN A 639 -32.93 42.56 -20.83
N GLU A 640 -31.69 43.02 -20.94
CA GLU A 640 -30.73 42.54 -21.94
C GLU A 640 -30.28 41.10 -21.65
N GLN A 641 -30.06 40.75 -20.36
CA GLN A 641 -29.75 39.38 -19.94
C GLN A 641 -30.93 38.43 -20.17
N ILE A 642 -32.16 38.88 -19.87
CA ILE A 642 -33.39 38.12 -20.13
C ILE A 642 -33.55 37.86 -21.63
N ASN A 643 -33.31 38.88 -22.47
CA ASN A 643 -33.40 38.74 -23.92
C ASN A 643 -32.34 37.77 -24.46
N LYS A 644 -31.13 37.79 -23.89
CA LYS A 644 -30.03 36.88 -24.28
C LYS A 644 -30.32 35.42 -23.91
N LEU A 645 -30.81 35.17 -22.69
CA LEU A 645 -31.26 33.84 -22.26
C LEU A 645 -32.40 33.31 -23.13
N THR A 646 -33.36 34.17 -23.45
CA THR A 646 -34.48 33.82 -24.35
C THR A 646 -34.00 33.47 -25.76
N THR A 647 -32.98 34.16 -26.24
CA THR A 647 -32.40 33.91 -27.58
C THR A 647 -31.62 32.59 -27.62
N GLU A 648 -30.84 32.28 -26.59
CA GLU A 648 -30.09 31.01 -26.50
C GLU A 648 -31.02 29.81 -26.32
N ALA A 649 -32.09 29.94 -25.53
CA ALA A 649 -33.08 28.88 -25.34
C ALA A 649 -33.84 28.48 -26.62
N GLN A 650 -33.83 29.32 -27.65
CA GLN A 650 -34.47 29.05 -28.94
C GLN A 650 -33.54 28.40 -29.97
N LYS A 651 -32.25 28.21 -29.66
CA LYS A 651 -31.34 27.52 -30.58
C LYS A 651 -31.57 26.00 -30.55
N PRO A 652 -31.46 25.30 -31.69
CA PRO A 652 -31.58 23.85 -31.73
C PRO A 652 -30.49 23.21 -30.85
N GLN A 653 -30.89 22.47 -29.81
CA GLN A 653 -29.95 21.75 -28.97
C GLN A 653 -29.55 20.43 -29.66
N PRO A 654 -28.25 20.15 -29.86
CA PRO A 654 -27.83 18.84 -30.34
C PRO A 654 -28.12 17.79 -29.27
N SER A 655 -28.69 16.65 -29.66
CA SER A 655 -28.83 15.49 -28.79
C SER A 655 -27.43 14.96 -28.46
N LEU A 656 -26.94 15.25 -27.26
CA LEU A 656 -25.71 14.68 -26.71
C LEU A 656 -26.11 13.63 -25.68
N ALA A 657 -25.84 12.37 -26.02
CA ALA A 657 -26.43 11.19 -25.40
C ALA A 657 -25.97 10.87 -23.96
N ASN A 658 -25.41 11.81 -23.18
CA ASN A 658 -24.83 11.46 -21.88
C ASN A 658 -24.84 12.54 -20.77
N HIS A 659 -25.68 13.58 -20.83
CA HIS A 659 -25.78 14.55 -19.72
C HIS A 659 -27.19 15.13 -19.53
N ASP A 660 -28.12 14.36 -18.95
CA ASP A 660 -29.49 14.83 -18.64
C ASP A 660 -29.61 15.65 -17.32
N HIS A 661 -28.51 16.03 -16.67
CA HIS A 661 -28.55 16.66 -15.34
C HIS A 661 -27.67 17.91 -15.17
N GLN A 662 -27.48 18.71 -16.22
CA GLN A 662 -26.90 20.04 -16.06
C GLN A 662 -27.77 21.10 -16.74
N VAL A 663 -28.42 21.92 -15.91
CA VAL A 663 -28.94 23.21 -16.33
C VAL A 663 -27.76 24.18 -16.29
N LEU A 664 -27.24 24.56 -17.45
CA LEU A 664 -26.43 25.77 -17.59
C LEU A 664 -27.41 26.96 -17.60
N ILE A 665 -27.36 27.79 -16.55
CA ILE A 665 -27.91 29.15 -16.58
C ILE A 665 -26.78 30.10 -16.91
#